data_AF-A0A1F9C2W0-F1
#
_entry.id   AF-A0A1F9C2W0-F1
#
_cell.length_a   1.000
_cell.length_b   1.000
_cell.length_c   1.000
_cell.angle_alpha   90.00
_cell.angle_beta   90.00
_cell.angle_gamma   90.00
#
_symmetry.space_group_name_H-M   'P 1'
#
loop_
_entity.id
_entity.type
_entity.pdbx_description
1 polymer ?
#
loop_
_entity_poly.entity_id
_entity_poly.type
_entity_poly.pdbx_seq_one_letter_code
_entity_poly.pdbx_strand_id
1 'polypeptide(L)'
;MIRRPVSLGFVIFVLLISVSLSRGQGVSPNYFFNALVHYSEMDCATPAQETTIAKRYHFILDGGCSKDMNSIKSINPDVIWAFYNSGTDNDVPGEEHTFVVGRAQANGVNKETNYLHYFEDTQVSLGGQTFVVPGWGGGSATAESLARVPVYWKGRYVVNFASPQARQYDKEYIVSKFKVKDPSTNYYFDCIFLDNSSDAVLYNIGGILSGGAIAEHPTHAKIATDAFYSWYGSNMKTFFGALRDTLRLGPQWAPDGKVKYLSANGSLNSAGLIDWAIDEYNLSPTRNWLVWIEAAIQINKNNWAQKTKIFYEARITTVVNGRQGQISYAQALLDNLATHYLVRTDSSLLFQSGPYQVYATGWDTLVWRGCMDYDIGDALGDYNPNFFSGVDGKGYSFRVLSRQYQGALILVRPRGDWNQDFDDATIANIPLGGSYRPLLPNGTLGASVTSIGMRNGQGAILIPSAGGNTPPATPTLASPADGATVTGLRPILSVSNSFDPDAIDNITYFFEVYSDAGLTNLVIGSPAINEGTNSTSWTVSIDLQDSTTYWWRCRAYDGQAFSAWMAAKSFTVMTIGGGINNPPSAPAAYLPANRDTVATSRPALTVTNSTDPDGDVLVYEFQVFYDSLLSNLVTSSGSVPQGVVYTSWTVDVDLQDSTVYWWRARSYDGQAYSSWMSARSFLVQSGAVGVDSTAPVLKGPKNREKIAPGQAKLKVYPDANPGSIYFFELATDTTMAGAVASPGITPNPGDTLVEWATSSLSDGVYFWRSRVYRGNGYSDWSQVVSFEVAAFSPYAYPNPYKPSEGATTITFADLPPNAHLKIATVSGDLVYQVKLGPAETQFVWDVKNQDGQELASGVYLFSASYPGGSTSGKLAVIK
;
A
#
# COMPACT_ATOMS: atom_id res chain seq x y z
N MET A 1 13.47 29.11 23.17
CA MET A 1 12.78 30.41 23.20
C MET A 1 12.21 30.63 21.79
N ILE A 2 10.97 31.09 21.56
CA ILE A 2 9.95 31.76 22.41
C ILE A 2 8.62 30.96 22.41
N ARG A 3 7.67 31.25 23.33
CA ARG A 3 6.35 30.57 23.50
C ARG A 3 5.17 31.32 22.82
N ARG A 4 3.98 30.69 22.78
CA ARG A 4 2.64 31.24 22.37
C ARG A 4 2.24 32.51 23.15
N PRO A 5 1.35 33.37 22.61
CA PRO A 5 -0.06 33.52 23.09
C PRO A 5 -1.07 33.84 21.93
N VAL A 6 -2.40 34.05 22.04
CA VAL A 6 -3.57 33.69 22.92
C VAL A 6 -4.88 33.96 22.09
N SER A 7 -6.08 33.59 22.57
CA SER A 7 -7.40 33.60 21.87
C SER A 7 -8.37 34.79 22.21
N LEU A 8 -9.70 34.60 22.00
CA LEU A 8 -10.88 35.51 22.14
C LEU A 8 -11.15 36.51 20.97
N GLY A 9 -12.40 36.84 20.54
CA GLY A 9 -13.75 36.26 20.79
C GLY A 9 -14.95 37.16 20.35
N PHE A 10 -16.13 36.56 20.02
CA PHE A 10 -17.51 37.14 19.90
C PHE A 10 -17.88 38.01 18.64
N VAL A 11 -19.15 38.18 18.15
CA VAL A 11 -20.45 37.42 18.21
C VAL A 11 -21.57 38.01 17.25
N ILE A 12 -22.51 37.19 16.70
CA ILE A 12 -23.77 37.47 15.89
C ILE A 12 -23.65 38.29 14.55
N PHE A 13 -24.65 38.67 13.70
CA PHE A 13 -26.14 38.81 13.75
C PHE A 13 -26.91 38.69 12.37
N VAL A 14 -27.88 37.76 12.24
CA VAL A 14 -29.11 37.60 11.37
C VAL A 14 -29.35 38.33 10.00
N LEU A 15 -29.60 37.57 8.89
CA LEU A 15 -30.92 37.27 8.26
C LEU A 15 -30.82 36.25 7.07
N LEU A 16 -31.95 35.64 6.64
CA LEU A 16 -32.04 34.55 5.63
C LEU A 16 -32.02 35.00 4.16
N ILE A 17 -31.51 34.13 3.26
CA ILE A 17 -32.18 33.71 2.01
C ILE A 17 -32.03 32.18 1.86
N SER A 18 -33.07 31.50 1.39
CA SER A 18 -33.04 30.07 1.04
C SER A 18 -33.07 29.86 -0.48
N VAL A 19 -32.27 28.90 -0.96
CA VAL A 19 -32.40 28.33 -2.32
C VAL A 19 -32.28 26.81 -2.23
N SER A 20 -33.32 26.11 -2.64
CA SER A 20 -33.31 24.65 -2.82
C SER A 20 -32.87 24.31 -4.24
N LEU A 21 -31.88 23.41 -4.36
CA LEU A 21 -31.64 22.65 -5.59
C LEU A 21 -31.56 21.16 -5.28
N SER A 22 -32.13 20.36 -6.17
CA SER A 22 -32.44 18.94 -5.97
C SER A 22 -31.24 18.02 -6.21
N ARG A 23 -31.26 16.83 -5.58
CA ARG A 23 -30.44 15.69 -6.01
C ARG A 23 -30.76 15.36 -7.47
N GLY A 24 -29.75 15.11 -8.30
CA GLY A 24 -30.02 14.79 -9.71
C GLY A 24 -28.83 14.60 -10.66
N GLN A 25 -27.66 14.12 -10.19
CA GLN A 25 -26.60 13.55 -11.04
C GLN A 25 -25.87 12.43 -10.28
N GLY A 26 -25.16 11.56 -11.01
CA GLY A 26 -24.36 10.48 -10.43
C GLY A 26 -23.16 11.05 -9.65
N VAL A 27 -23.02 10.66 -8.38
CA VAL A 27 -21.94 11.17 -7.52
C VAL A 27 -20.65 10.40 -7.81
N SER A 28 -19.76 11.00 -8.58
CA SER A 28 -18.37 10.54 -8.73
C SER A 28 -17.68 10.47 -7.35
N PRO A 29 -16.82 9.46 -7.07
CA PRO A 29 -16.08 9.40 -5.81
C PRO A 29 -15.08 10.55 -5.60
N ASN A 30 -14.86 11.39 -6.61
CA ASN A 30 -13.81 12.42 -6.64
C ASN A 30 -14.21 13.79 -6.06
N TYR A 31 -15.44 13.98 -5.60
CA TYR A 31 -15.78 15.16 -4.79
C TYR A 31 -14.95 15.20 -3.48
N PHE A 32 -14.73 16.39 -2.94
CA PHE A 32 -13.83 16.67 -1.79
C PHE A 32 -14.19 15.99 -0.44
N PHE A 33 -15.18 15.09 -0.41
CA PHE A 33 -15.64 14.33 0.76
C PHE A 33 -14.55 13.51 1.46
N ASN A 34 -13.47 13.17 0.76
CA ASN A 34 -12.44 12.27 1.28
C ASN A 34 -11.40 12.96 2.18
N ALA A 35 -11.29 14.29 2.19
CA ALA A 35 -10.03 14.97 2.50
C ALA A 35 -10.05 16.03 3.62
N LEU A 36 -11.04 16.06 4.53
CA LEU A 36 -11.14 17.08 5.59
C LEU A 36 -11.42 16.49 6.99
N VAL A 37 -10.67 17.01 7.98
CA VAL A 37 -10.89 16.80 9.43
C VAL A 37 -11.53 18.01 10.06
N HIS A 38 -12.55 17.79 10.88
CA HIS A 38 -13.05 18.83 11.78
C HIS A 38 -12.46 18.65 13.18
N TYR A 39 -11.86 19.71 13.70
CA TYR A 39 -11.51 19.90 15.11
C TYR A 39 -12.21 21.16 15.63
N SER A 40 -12.53 21.24 16.92
CA SER A 40 -13.20 22.38 17.54
C SER A 40 -12.85 22.49 19.02
N GLU A 41 -12.29 23.62 19.43
CA GLU A 41 -11.94 23.86 20.84
C GLU A 41 -13.06 24.53 21.66
N MET A 42 -13.93 25.35 21.04
CA MET A 42 -15.24 25.77 21.61
C MET A 42 -16.01 26.71 20.65
N ASP A 43 -17.11 26.23 20.07
CA ASP A 43 -18.41 26.91 19.98
C ASP A 43 -19.44 25.91 19.42
N CYS A 44 -20.65 25.86 19.98
CA CYS A 44 -21.60 24.78 19.66
C CYS A 44 -22.28 25.02 18.30
N ALA A 45 -22.16 24.05 17.39
CA ALA A 45 -22.56 24.21 15.99
C ALA A 45 -24.07 24.37 15.80
N THR A 46 -24.48 25.30 14.93
CA THR A 46 -25.88 25.40 14.46
C THR A 46 -26.23 24.28 13.47
N PRO A 47 -27.52 23.90 13.31
CA PRO A 47 -27.92 22.84 12.36
C PRO A 47 -27.48 23.06 10.90
N ALA A 48 -27.30 24.32 10.48
CA ALA A 48 -26.75 24.67 9.16
C ALA A 48 -25.24 24.38 9.04
N GLN A 49 -24.51 24.57 10.13
CA GLN A 49 -23.10 24.19 10.25
C GLN A 49 -22.96 22.66 10.35
N GLU A 50 -23.79 21.97 11.13
CA GLU A 50 -23.83 20.50 11.18
C GLU A 50 -24.10 19.87 9.81
N THR A 51 -25.08 20.40 9.08
CA THR A 51 -25.37 20.00 7.69
C THR A 51 -24.18 20.23 6.76
N THR A 52 -23.38 21.27 7.00
CA THR A 52 -22.14 21.53 6.26
C THR A 52 -21.01 20.60 6.69
N ILE A 53 -20.93 20.25 7.98
CA ILE A 53 -19.94 19.32 8.54
C ILE A 53 -20.14 17.92 7.96
N ALA A 54 -21.34 17.35 8.07
CA ALA A 54 -21.66 16.01 7.57
C ALA A 54 -21.44 15.87 6.04
N LYS A 55 -21.56 16.96 5.28
CA LYS A 55 -21.37 17.00 3.82
C LYS A 55 -19.94 17.31 3.35
N ARG A 56 -18.97 17.48 4.25
CA ARG A 56 -17.58 17.83 3.89
C ARG A 56 -16.50 17.08 4.64
N TYR A 57 -16.76 16.68 5.88
CA TYR A 57 -15.74 16.12 6.77
C TYR A 57 -15.97 14.64 6.99
N HIS A 58 -14.97 13.82 6.68
CA HIS A 58 -15.02 12.36 6.91
C HIS A 58 -14.62 12.01 8.36
N PHE A 59 -13.80 12.87 8.98
CA PHE A 59 -13.32 12.66 10.35
C PHE A 59 -13.69 13.85 11.26
N ILE A 60 -14.21 13.55 12.44
CA ILE A 60 -14.47 14.53 13.51
C ILE A 60 -13.66 14.15 14.74
N LEU A 61 -12.75 15.04 15.11
CA LEU A 61 -12.06 15.04 16.39
C LEU A 61 -12.78 16.03 17.32
N ASP A 62 -13.30 15.53 18.44
CA ASP A 62 -14.06 16.33 19.41
C ASP A 62 -13.29 16.52 20.72
N GLY A 63 -13.34 17.73 21.26
CA GLY A 63 -12.73 18.14 22.51
C GLY A 63 -13.51 19.26 23.21
N GLY A 64 -14.78 19.47 22.83
CA GLY A 64 -15.60 20.60 23.28
C GLY A 64 -17.04 20.20 23.64
N CYS A 65 -17.99 21.11 23.43
CA CYS A 65 -19.41 20.79 23.60
C CYS A 65 -19.89 19.83 22.50
N SER A 66 -20.65 18.81 22.89
CA SER A 66 -21.21 17.81 21.98
C SER A 66 -22.00 18.47 20.85
N LYS A 67 -21.55 18.27 19.61
CA LYS A 67 -22.38 18.43 18.42
C LYS A 67 -23.51 17.42 18.46
N ASP A 68 -24.62 17.65 17.77
CA ASP A 68 -25.58 16.57 17.56
C ASP A 68 -25.01 15.56 16.55
N MET A 69 -24.31 14.55 17.08
CA MET A 69 -23.81 13.44 16.29
C MET A 69 -24.95 12.60 15.69
N ASN A 70 -26.18 12.71 16.21
CA ASN A 70 -27.36 12.11 15.61
C ASN A 70 -27.77 12.87 14.33
N SER A 71 -27.86 14.20 14.37
CA SER A 71 -27.98 15.09 13.20
C SER A 71 -26.89 14.76 12.16
N ILE A 72 -25.61 14.79 12.55
CA ILE A 72 -24.47 14.56 11.64
C ILE A 72 -24.51 13.15 11.01
N LYS A 73 -24.61 12.09 11.82
CA LYS A 73 -24.61 10.70 11.30
C LYS A 73 -25.92 10.31 10.60
N SER A 74 -27.01 11.03 10.80
CA SER A 74 -28.24 10.86 9.98
C SER A 74 -28.07 11.39 8.55
N ILE A 75 -27.23 12.42 8.37
CA ILE A 75 -26.92 13.01 7.06
C ILE A 75 -25.79 12.23 6.37
N ASN A 76 -24.78 11.78 7.13
CA ASN A 76 -23.65 10.99 6.64
C ASN A 76 -23.24 9.94 7.70
N PRO A 77 -23.68 8.68 7.59
CA PRO A 77 -23.42 7.64 8.60
C PRO A 77 -21.97 7.15 8.63
N ASP A 78 -21.20 7.47 7.58
CA ASP A 78 -19.81 7.07 7.39
C ASP A 78 -18.81 8.06 8.01
N VAL A 79 -19.28 9.19 8.58
CA VAL A 79 -18.44 10.10 9.39
C VAL A 79 -17.88 9.33 10.58
N ILE A 80 -16.55 9.28 10.69
CA ILE A 80 -15.83 8.61 11.78
C ILE A 80 -15.60 9.63 12.90
N TRP A 81 -16.02 9.30 14.12
CA TRP A 81 -15.92 10.17 15.29
C TRP A 81 -14.85 9.64 16.27
N ALA A 82 -13.89 10.48 16.64
CA ALA A 82 -12.83 10.14 17.58
C ALA A 82 -13.13 10.57 19.01
N PHE A 83 -12.86 9.65 19.96
CA PHE A 83 -12.60 9.99 21.35
C PHE A 83 -11.20 10.59 21.48
N TYR A 84 -11.10 11.84 21.93
CA TYR A 84 -9.82 12.51 22.22
C TYR A 84 -9.26 12.07 23.57
N ASN A 85 -7.98 11.72 23.62
CA ASN A 85 -7.20 11.50 24.84
C ASN A 85 -5.75 11.94 24.64
N SER A 86 -4.94 11.99 25.71
CA SER A 86 -3.49 11.99 25.55
C SER A 86 -2.98 10.58 25.29
N GLY A 87 -1.90 10.45 24.52
CA GLY A 87 -1.14 9.21 24.37
C GLY A 87 0.14 9.16 25.20
N THR A 88 0.44 10.14 26.04
CA THR A 88 1.66 10.13 26.90
C THR A 88 1.48 10.67 28.32
N ASP A 89 0.34 11.30 28.67
CA ASP A 89 0.12 11.88 29.99
C ASP A 89 -1.30 11.65 30.53
N ASN A 90 -1.40 11.05 31.72
CA ASN A 90 -2.68 10.76 32.34
C ASN A 90 -3.10 11.87 33.30
N ASP A 91 -4.39 12.19 33.30
CA ASP A 91 -4.99 13.22 34.16
C ASP A 91 -5.24 12.72 35.59
N VAL A 92 -4.80 13.47 36.59
CA VAL A 92 -4.80 13.13 38.02
C VAL A 92 -5.41 14.32 38.78
N PRO A 93 -6.68 14.25 39.24
CA PRO A 93 -7.44 13.05 39.58
C PRO A 93 -8.54 12.68 38.55
N GLY A 94 -8.18 12.52 37.27
CA GLY A 94 -9.13 12.18 36.21
C GLY A 94 -9.72 10.77 36.29
N GLU A 95 -10.70 10.50 35.42
CA GLU A 95 -11.33 9.19 35.23
C GLU A 95 -10.28 8.12 34.88
N GLU A 96 -9.36 8.46 33.99
CA GLU A 96 -8.22 7.64 33.56
C GLU A 96 -7.33 7.21 34.72
N HIS A 97 -6.84 8.16 35.52
CA HIS A 97 -6.08 7.86 36.75
C HIS A 97 -6.86 6.93 37.69
N THR A 98 -8.14 7.23 37.89
CA THR A 98 -9.03 6.43 38.74
C THR A 98 -9.15 4.99 38.22
N PHE A 99 -9.26 4.80 36.90
CA PHE A 99 -9.31 3.49 36.26
C PHE A 99 -7.98 2.73 36.40
N VAL A 100 -6.84 3.32 36.02
CA VAL A 100 -5.55 2.61 36.00
C VAL A 100 -4.99 2.35 37.39
N VAL A 101 -5.26 3.22 38.36
CA VAL A 101 -4.96 2.96 39.78
C VAL A 101 -5.88 1.88 40.33
N GLY A 102 -7.19 1.93 40.06
CA GLY A 102 -8.13 0.89 40.47
C GLY A 102 -7.77 -0.48 39.89
N ARG A 103 -7.32 -0.52 38.62
CA ARG A 103 -6.80 -1.74 37.98
C ARG A 103 -5.51 -2.24 38.61
N ALA A 104 -4.55 -1.38 38.92
CA ALA A 104 -3.34 -1.80 39.61
C ALA A 104 -3.65 -2.38 41.00
N GLN A 105 -4.47 -1.68 41.79
CA GLN A 105 -4.91 -2.11 43.13
C GLN A 105 -5.67 -3.44 43.09
N ALA A 106 -6.62 -3.62 42.17
CA ALA A 106 -7.39 -4.86 42.02
C ALA A 106 -6.52 -6.08 41.64
N ASN A 107 -5.35 -5.85 41.03
CA ASN A 107 -4.38 -6.90 40.68
C ASN A 107 -3.20 -7.00 41.68
N GLY A 108 -3.22 -6.24 42.78
CA GLY A 108 -2.13 -6.23 43.77
C GLY A 108 -0.82 -5.58 43.29
N VAL A 109 -0.85 -4.82 42.20
CA VAL A 109 0.30 -4.12 41.61
C VAL A 109 0.46 -2.74 42.26
N ASN A 110 1.70 -2.29 42.45
CA ASN A 110 1.95 -0.91 42.90
C ASN A 110 1.41 0.09 41.86
N LYS A 111 0.38 0.84 42.24
CA LYS A 111 -0.31 1.85 41.42
C LYS A 111 0.60 2.94 40.84
N GLU A 112 1.75 3.18 41.45
CA GLU A 112 2.69 4.18 40.96
C GLU A 112 3.43 3.69 39.71
N THR A 113 3.52 2.37 39.46
CA THR A 113 4.15 1.80 38.25
C THR A 113 3.47 2.18 36.93
N ASN A 114 2.33 2.88 36.98
CA ASN A 114 1.67 3.53 35.84
C ASN A 114 2.35 4.84 35.40
N TYR A 115 3.23 5.43 36.23
CA TYR A 115 3.85 6.75 36.01
C TYR A 115 5.38 6.65 35.99
N LEU A 116 6.03 7.52 35.21
CA LEU A 116 7.49 7.71 35.32
C LEU A 116 7.84 8.60 36.52
N HIS A 117 8.97 8.32 37.17
CA HIS A 117 9.47 9.09 38.30
C HIS A 117 10.88 9.61 38.07
N TYR A 118 11.16 10.81 38.57
CA TYR A 118 12.54 11.26 38.69
C TYR A 118 13.29 10.42 39.71
N PHE A 119 14.50 9.98 39.33
CA PHE A 119 15.43 9.32 40.21
C PHE A 119 15.99 10.31 41.24
N GLU A 120 16.49 11.44 40.77
CA GLU A 120 17.15 12.51 41.54
C GLU A 120 16.26 13.76 41.67
N ASP A 121 16.52 14.61 42.67
CA ASP A 121 15.82 15.90 42.81
C ASP A 121 16.03 16.77 41.57
N THR A 122 14.92 17.08 40.90
CA THR A 122 14.94 17.61 39.53
C THR A 122 14.27 18.99 39.48
N GLN A 123 15.02 19.99 39.01
CA GLN A 123 14.49 21.34 38.83
C GLN A 123 13.85 21.49 37.45
N VAL A 124 12.56 21.84 37.43
CA VAL A 124 11.74 21.93 36.20
C VAL A 124 11.15 23.32 36.03
N SER A 125 10.88 23.71 34.78
CA SER A 125 10.26 24.98 34.42
C SER A 125 9.00 24.79 33.55
N LEU A 126 7.84 24.68 34.22
CA LEU A 126 6.51 24.49 33.62
C LEU A 126 5.66 25.76 33.77
N GLY A 127 4.81 26.07 32.79
CA GLY A 127 3.89 27.22 32.85
C GLY A 127 4.54 28.62 32.92
N GLY A 128 5.86 28.72 33.08
CA GLY A 128 6.58 29.97 33.38
C GLY A 128 7.02 30.08 34.85
N GLN A 129 6.77 29.06 35.66
CA GLN A 129 7.28 28.93 37.03
C GLN A 129 8.40 27.89 37.07
N THR A 130 9.34 28.03 38.00
CA THR A 130 10.43 27.08 38.23
C THR A 130 10.33 26.51 39.64
N PHE A 131 10.42 25.19 39.77
CA PHE A 131 10.29 24.47 41.04
C PHE A 131 11.09 23.17 41.01
N VAL A 132 11.21 22.49 42.15
CA VAL A 132 11.86 21.18 42.27
C VAL A 132 10.80 20.10 42.43
N VAL A 133 10.96 19.00 41.69
CA VAL A 133 10.27 17.73 41.93
C VAL A 133 11.26 16.81 42.66
N PRO A 134 10.95 16.31 43.86
CA PRO A 134 11.87 15.47 44.62
C PRO A 134 11.98 14.07 43.99
N GLY A 135 13.17 13.47 43.96
CA GLY A 135 13.41 12.18 43.33
C GLY A 135 13.17 10.99 44.27
N TRP A 136 12.72 9.85 43.72
CA TRP A 136 12.41 8.62 44.47
C TRP A 136 13.53 7.57 44.45
N GLY A 137 14.37 7.55 43.41
CA GLY A 137 15.47 6.58 43.28
C GLY A 137 16.76 6.97 44.02
N GLY A 138 16.94 8.26 44.31
CA GLY A 138 18.11 8.83 44.98
C GLY A 138 17.95 10.30 45.37
N GLY A 139 16.70 10.79 45.49
CA GLY A 139 16.36 12.15 45.88
C GLY A 139 15.72 12.25 47.27
N SER A 140 14.97 13.32 47.52
CA SER A 140 14.34 13.65 48.79
C SER A 140 12.86 13.26 48.92
N ALA A 141 12.31 12.47 47.99
CA ALA A 141 10.87 12.17 47.96
C ALA A 141 10.44 11.29 49.15
N THR A 142 9.56 11.82 50.00
CA THR A 142 8.98 11.09 51.14
C THR A 142 7.89 10.09 50.74
N ALA A 143 7.43 10.13 49.48
CA ALA A 143 6.56 9.14 48.86
C ALA A 143 6.75 9.16 47.34
N GLU A 144 6.71 7.98 46.72
CA GLU A 144 6.88 7.75 45.28
C GLU A 144 6.04 8.70 44.41
N SER A 145 4.76 8.91 44.76
CA SER A 145 3.85 9.78 44.03
C SER A 145 4.25 11.26 43.97
N LEU A 146 5.20 11.71 44.80
CA LEU A 146 5.77 13.06 44.76
C LEU A 146 6.84 13.22 43.67
N ALA A 147 7.43 12.11 43.21
CA ALA A 147 8.50 12.10 42.21
C ALA A 147 8.02 11.97 40.77
N ARG A 148 6.70 11.78 40.55
CA ARG A 148 6.11 11.60 39.22
C ARG A 148 6.47 12.76 38.29
N VAL A 149 6.90 12.43 37.07
CA VAL A 149 7.26 13.41 36.04
C VAL A 149 6.03 14.21 35.60
N PRO A 150 5.96 15.53 35.87
CA PRO A 150 4.81 16.36 35.50
C PRO A 150 4.94 16.90 34.07
N VAL A 151 3.85 16.90 33.31
CA VAL A 151 3.80 17.47 31.95
C VAL A 151 3.31 18.91 31.96
N TYR A 152 2.18 19.17 32.64
CA TYR A 152 1.61 20.51 32.79
C TYR A 152 1.81 21.04 34.21
N TRP A 153 1.42 22.30 34.46
CA TRP A 153 1.47 22.91 35.80
C TRP A 153 0.43 22.24 36.74
N LYS A 154 0.85 21.12 37.34
CA LYS A 154 0.05 20.20 38.16
C LYS A 154 -1.05 19.46 37.37
N GLY A 155 -1.51 18.35 37.91
CA GLY A 155 -2.64 17.56 37.39
C GLY A 155 -2.30 16.49 36.34
N ARG A 156 -1.24 16.64 35.53
CA ARG A 156 -0.92 15.68 34.45
C ARG A 156 0.51 15.17 34.49
N TYR A 157 0.67 13.85 34.35
CA TYR A 157 1.92 13.12 34.62
C TYR A 157 2.22 12.07 33.55
N VAL A 158 3.50 11.87 33.21
CA VAL A 158 3.94 10.99 32.12
C VAL A 158 3.66 9.52 32.41
N VAL A 159 3.09 8.82 31.44
CA VAL A 159 2.77 7.38 31.48
C VAL A 159 4.03 6.53 31.43
N ASN A 160 4.10 5.51 32.27
CA ASN A 160 5.22 4.55 32.27
C ASN A 160 5.05 3.48 31.18
N PHE A 161 5.31 3.82 29.93
CA PHE A 161 5.27 2.82 28.86
C PHE A 161 6.31 1.71 28.99
N ALA A 162 7.32 1.79 29.87
CA ALA A 162 8.23 0.67 30.12
C ALA A 162 7.58 -0.47 30.92
N SER A 163 6.64 -0.14 31.82
CA SER A 163 5.85 -1.11 32.60
C SER A 163 4.87 -1.89 31.71
N PRO A 164 4.97 -3.23 31.61
CA PRO A 164 3.98 -4.05 30.90
C PRO A 164 2.56 -3.94 31.49
N GLN A 165 2.47 -3.74 32.80
CA GLN A 165 1.22 -3.58 33.54
C GLN A 165 0.55 -2.24 33.18
N ALA A 166 1.30 -1.14 33.17
CA ALA A 166 0.80 0.17 32.72
C ALA A 166 0.27 0.09 31.28
N ARG A 167 1.10 -0.39 30.35
CA ARG A 167 0.71 -0.62 28.94
C ARG A 167 -0.58 -1.43 28.79
N GLN A 168 -0.87 -2.36 29.71
CA GLN A 168 -2.11 -3.13 29.69
C GLN A 168 -3.29 -2.34 30.27
N TYR A 169 -3.11 -1.61 31.38
CA TYR A 169 -4.18 -0.86 32.04
C TYR A 169 -4.60 0.39 31.26
N ASP A 170 -3.67 1.16 30.70
CA ASP A 170 -3.96 2.30 29.83
C ASP A 170 -4.71 1.85 28.56
N LYS A 171 -4.29 0.71 27.97
CA LYS A 171 -4.97 0.09 26.83
C LYS A 171 -6.38 -0.36 27.20
N GLU A 172 -6.59 -0.94 28.39
CA GLU A 172 -7.93 -1.30 28.87
C GLU A 172 -8.84 -0.09 29.09
N TYR A 173 -8.32 1.02 29.61
CA TYR A 173 -9.06 2.27 29.75
C TYR A 173 -9.51 2.79 28.37
N ILE A 174 -8.58 2.94 27.43
CA ILE A 174 -8.85 3.43 26.07
C ILE A 174 -9.88 2.53 25.35
N VAL A 175 -9.67 1.21 25.40
CA VAL A 175 -10.58 0.21 24.80
C VAL A 175 -11.97 0.20 25.48
N SER A 176 -12.10 0.66 26.72
CA SER A 176 -13.41 0.74 27.40
C SER A 176 -14.36 1.77 26.77
N LYS A 177 -13.83 2.85 26.16
CA LYS A 177 -14.61 3.95 25.58
C LYS A 177 -15.48 3.53 24.38
N PHE A 178 -15.19 2.37 23.77
CA PHE A 178 -16.00 1.78 22.71
C PHE A 178 -17.09 0.81 23.21
N LYS A 179 -17.12 0.48 24.50
CA LYS A 179 -18.08 -0.48 25.08
C LYS A 179 -19.38 0.18 25.54
N VAL A 180 -19.40 1.50 25.61
CA VAL A 180 -20.54 2.32 26.03
C VAL A 180 -20.79 3.36 24.94
N LYS A 181 -22.05 3.75 24.72
CA LYS A 181 -22.39 4.90 23.87
C LYS A 181 -22.01 6.19 24.59
N ASP A 182 -21.72 7.24 23.84
CA ASP A 182 -21.61 8.57 24.46
C ASP A 182 -22.99 8.97 25.04
N PRO A 183 -23.09 9.47 26.29
CA PRO A 183 -24.38 9.79 26.92
C PRO A 183 -25.22 10.85 26.20
N SER A 184 -24.64 11.66 25.31
CA SER A 184 -25.36 12.66 24.50
C SER A 184 -25.86 12.13 23.16
N THR A 185 -25.50 10.90 22.76
CA THR A 185 -25.77 10.38 21.41
C THR A 185 -26.26 8.93 21.38
N ASN A 186 -26.84 8.51 20.24
CA ASN A 186 -27.16 7.10 20.01
C ASN A 186 -25.97 6.26 19.51
N TYR A 187 -24.74 6.79 19.53
CA TYR A 187 -23.58 6.20 18.86
C TYR A 187 -22.44 5.86 19.83
N TYR A 188 -21.64 4.89 19.39
CA TYR A 188 -20.31 4.63 19.95
C TYR A 188 -19.30 5.48 19.17
N PHE A 189 -18.14 5.76 19.77
CA PHE A 189 -17.00 6.28 19.02
C PHE A 189 -16.57 5.27 17.95
N ASP A 190 -16.00 5.76 16.86
CA ASP A 190 -15.45 4.94 15.78
C ASP A 190 -13.90 4.88 15.85
N CYS A 191 -13.28 5.90 16.45
CA CYS A 191 -11.83 6.06 16.51
C CYS A 191 -11.36 6.49 17.92
N ILE A 192 -10.10 6.20 18.27
CA ILE A 192 -9.36 6.87 19.35
C ILE A 192 -8.38 7.84 18.70
N PHE A 193 -8.31 9.06 19.23
CA PHE A 193 -7.23 9.99 18.93
C PHE A 193 -6.33 10.18 20.16
N LEU A 194 -5.04 9.93 20.00
CA LEU A 194 -4.03 10.10 21.05
C LEU A 194 -3.11 11.30 20.74
N ASP A 195 -3.27 12.38 21.50
CA ASP A 195 -2.40 13.57 21.41
C ASP A 195 -1.02 13.35 22.07
N ASN A 196 -0.10 14.32 21.97
CA ASN A 196 1.25 14.30 22.57
C ASN A 196 2.13 13.08 22.17
N SER A 197 1.82 12.38 21.09
CA SER A 197 2.30 11.02 20.79
C SER A 197 3.50 10.96 19.83
N SER A 198 4.61 11.65 20.16
CA SER A 198 5.89 11.50 19.42
C SER A 198 6.86 10.57 20.16
N ASP A 199 7.54 9.72 19.39
CA ASP A 199 8.64 8.87 19.85
C ASP A 199 10.00 9.61 19.88
N ALA A 200 10.06 10.82 19.35
CA ALA A 200 11.25 11.67 19.30
C ALA A 200 11.22 12.85 20.29
N VAL A 201 10.05 13.20 20.84
CA VAL A 201 9.91 14.28 21.84
C VAL A 201 8.71 14.06 22.76
N LEU A 202 8.88 14.33 24.06
CA LEU A 202 7.75 14.50 24.97
C LEU A 202 7.26 15.94 24.86
N TYR A 203 6.04 16.13 24.35
CA TYR A 203 5.42 17.44 24.25
C TYR A 203 5.07 18.01 25.64
N ASN A 204 4.94 19.33 25.70
CA ASN A 204 4.44 20.12 26.83
C ASN A 204 5.22 20.09 28.17
N ILE A 205 6.11 19.11 28.39
CA ILE A 205 7.00 18.90 29.58
C ILE A 205 7.98 20.05 29.92
N GLY A 206 7.89 21.19 29.22
CA GLY A 206 8.64 22.41 29.51
C GLY A 206 10.16 22.25 29.43
N GLY A 207 10.87 22.79 30.43
CA GLY A 207 12.33 22.76 30.48
C GLY A 207 12.86 22.10 31.75
N ILE A 208 13.69 21.08 31.61
CA ILE A 208 14.50 20.53 32.70
C ILE A 208 15.73 21.42 32.88
N LEU A 209 16.00 21.88 34.10
CA LEU A 209 17.09 22.81 34.41
C LEU A 209 18.27 22.12 35.12
N SER A 210 17.97 21.16 36.01
CA SER A 210 18.93 20.30 36.69
C SER A 210 18.25 19.00 37.13
N GLY A 211 19.03 17.97 37.44
CA GLY A 211 18.52 16.62 37.66
C GLY A 211 18.08 15.96 36.35
N GLY A 212 16.90 15.35 36.32
CA GLY A 212 16.22 14.88 35.11
C GLY A 212 16.38 13.40 34.78
N ALA A 213 17.17 12.63 35.54
CA ALA A 213 17.28 11.19 35.38
C ALA A 213 16.01 10.46 35.82
N ILE A 214 15.64 9.38 35.12
CA ILE A 214 14.38 8.63 35.34
C ILE A 214 14.64 7.27 35.98
N ALA A 215 13.87 6.95 37.02
CA ALA A 215 14.07 5.77 37.87
C ALA A 215 13.75 4.45 37.14
N GLU A 216 12.85 4.48 36.17
CA GLU A 216 12.45 3.32 35.37
C GLU A 216 13.46 2.97 34.26
N HIS A 217 14.43 3.83 33.96
CA HIS A 217 15.43 3.60 32.92
C HIS A 217 16.60 2.74 33.43
N PRO A 218 16.99 1.63 32.75
CA PRO A 218 17.95 0.65 33.29
C PRO A 218 19.36 1.19 33.61
N THR A 219 19.71 2.35 33.05
CA THR A 219 20.94 3.10 33.36
C THR A 219 20.69 4.60 33.67
N HIS A 220 19.46 4.96 34.06
CA HIS A 220 19.07 6.32 34.48
C HIS A 220 19.37 7.45 33.46
N ALA A 221 18.95 7.28 32.19
CA ALA A 221 19.02 8.34 31.19
C ALA A 221 18.16 9.55 31.59
N LYS A 222 18.60 10.74 31.19
CA LYS A 222 17.90 12.01 31.49
C LYS A 222 16.84 12.31 30.43
N ILE A 223 15.71 12.87 30.85
CA ILE A 223 14.70 13.44 29.93
C ILE A 223 15.37 14.49 29.01
N ALA A 224 14.86 14.59 27.78
CA ALA A 224 15.42 15.41 26.70
C ALA A 224 16.84 14.97 26.24
N THR A 225 17.13 13.67 26.29
CA THR A 225 18.29 13.05 25.62
C THR A 225 17.85 11.99 24.62
N ASP A 226 18.63 11.80 23.54
CA ASP A 226 18.35 10.80 22.49
C ASP A 226 18.25 9.37 23.04
N ALA A 227 19.04 9.06 24.08
CA ALA A 227 18.98 7.78 24.78
C ALA A 227 17.62 7.56 25.47
N PHE A 228 17.10 8.58 26.17
CA PHE A 228 15.77 8.53 26.77
C PHE A 228 14.67 8.40 25.71
N TYR A 229 14.72 9.20 24.63
CA TYR A 229 13.69 9.15 23.59
C TYR A 229 13.71 7.83 22.81
N SER A 230 14.88 7.28 22.49
CA SER A 230 15.01 5.95 21.87
C SER A 230 14.40 4.85 22.75
N TRP A 231 14.69 4.85 24.05
CA TRP A 231 14.12 3.88 25.01
C TRP A 231 12.62 4.06 25.21
N TYR A 232 12.15 5.28 25.49
CA TYR A 232 10.75 5.59 25.75
C TYR A 232 9.89 5.37 24.49
N GLY A 233 10.35 5.87 23.34
CA GLY A 233 9.71 5.71 22.05
C GLY A 233 9.58 4.25 21.61
N SER A 234 10.57 3.40 21.89
CA SER A 234 10.47 1.95 21.62
C SER A 234 9.38 1.27 22.46
N ASN A 235 9.29 1.64 23.73
CA ASN A 235 8.24 1.15 24.63
C ASN A 235 6.84 1.68 24.24
N MET A 236 6.74 2.95 23.86
CA MET A 236 5.50 3.55 23.35
C MET A 236 5.06 2.89 22.03
N LYS A 237 5.97 2.66 21.08
CA LYS A 237 5.67 1.92 19.83
C LYS A 237 5.08 0.53 20.10
N THR A 238 5.56 -0.15 21.14
CA THR A 238 5.03 -1.45 21.59
C THR A 238 3.59 -1.35 22.11
N PHE A 239 3.27 -0.28 22.84
CA PHE A 239 1.90 0.03 23.29
C PHE A 239 0.96 0.33 22.10
N PHE A 240 1.35 1.24 21.20
CA PHE A 240 0.54 1.65 20.05
C PHE A 240 0.22 0.48 19.11
N GLY A 241 1.19 -0.38 18.80
CA GLY A 241 0.95 -1.59 18.00
C GLY A 241 -0.05 -2.54 18.65
N ALA A 242 0.11 -2.82 19.96
CA ALA A 242 -0.81 -3.68 20.70
C ALA A 242 -2.23 -3.08 20.85
N LEU A 243 -2.34 -1.75 20.93
CA LEU A 243 -3.62 -1.04 20.91
C LEU A 243 -4.30 -1.16 19.53
N ARG A 244 -3.61 -0.78 18.45
CA ARG A 244 -4.09 -0.89 17.06
C ARG A 244 -4.60 -2.30 16.74
N ASP A 245 -3.85 -3.32 17.10
CA ASP A 245 -4.22 -4.71 16.80
C ASP A 245 -5.40 -5.19 17.66
N THR A 246 -5.60 -4.63 18.86
CA THR A 246 -6.84 -4.81 19.63
C THR A 246 -8.04 -4.12 18.97
N LEU A 247 -7.86 -2.91 18.41
CA LEU A 247 -8.93 -2.15 17.74
C LEU A 247 -9.38 -2.77 16.41
N ARG A 248 -8.47 -3.44 15.70
CA ARG A 248 -8.76 -4.23 14.49
C ARG A 248 -9.65 -5.46 14.77
N LEU A 249 -9.62 -5.98 16.00
CA LEU A 249 -10.57 -6.99 16.48
C LEU A 249 -11.92 -6.39 16.93
N GLY A 250 -12.13 -5.08 16.78
CA GLY A 250 -13.34 -4.34 17.15
C GLY A 250 -14.67 -5.07 16.90
N PRO A 251 -14.92 -5.69 15.73
CA PRO A 251 -16.18 -6.39 15.46
C PRO A 251 -16.50 -7.56 16.40
N GLN A 252 -15.52 -8.05 17.16
CA GLN A 252 -15.68 -9.15 18.11
C GLN A 252 -16.06 -8.69 19.53
N TRP A 253 -15.82 -7.42 19.88
CA TRP A 253 -15.92 -6.94 21.27
C TRP A 253 -16.52 -5.53 21.43
N ALA A 254 -16.64 -4.74 20.37
CA ALA A 254 -17.39 -3.48 20.35
C ALA A 254 -18.89 -3.79 20.08
N PRO A 255 -19.84 -3.23 20.85
CA PRO A 255 -21.25 -3.64 20.75
C PRO A 255 -21.96 -3.26 19.44
N ASP A 256 -21.35 -2.43 18.58
CA ASP A 256 -21.85 -2.09 17.25
C ASP A 256 -21.30 -2.97 16.12
N GLY A 257 -20.43 -3.93 16.43
CA GLY A 257 -19.84 -4.85 15.45
C GLY A 257 -18.91 -4.18 14.44
N LYS A 258 -18.50 -2.93 14.65
CA LYS A 258 -17.61 -2.19 13.74
C LYS A 258 -16.13 -2.37 14.07
N VAL A 259 -15.29 -2.25 13.04
CA VAL A 259 -13.85 -2.00 13.22
C VAL A 259 -13.65 -0.64 13.89
N LYS A 260 -12.70 -0.56 14.81
CA LYS A 260 -12.31 0.68 15.48
C LYS A 260 -10.92 1.11 15.02
N TYR A 261 -10.70 2.42 14.91
CA TYR A 261 -9.49 2.99 14.32
C TYR A 261 -8.59 3.64 15.37
N LEU A 262 -7.27 3.56 15.20
CA LEU A 262 -6.31 4.33 16.00
C LEU A 262 -5.75 5.51 15.22
N SER A 263 -5.88 6.71 15.78
CA SER A 263 -5.26 7.95 15.30
C SER A 263 -4.32 8.53 16.36
N ALA A 264 -3.26 9.22 15.95
CA ALA A 264 -2.35 9.92 16.86
C ALA A 264 -1.88 11.29 16.33
N ASN A 265 -1.40 12.16 17.22
CA ASN A 265 -0.63 13.36 16.87
C ASN A 265 0.87 13.13 17.10
N GLY A 266 1.70 13.40 16.10
CA GLY A 266 3.16 13.35 16.23
C GLY A 266 3.83 12.29 15.35
N SER A 267 5.06 11.92 15.71
CA SER A 267 6.04 11.31 14.79
C SER A 267 5.87 9.82 14.46
N LEU A 268 4.83 9.16 14.95
CA LEU A 268 4.59 7.71 14.80
C LEU A 268 4.26 7.25 13.36
N ASN A 269 4.12 8.20 12.44
CA ASN A 269 3.58 8.13 11.07
C ASN A 269 4.42 7.31 10.06
N SER A 270 5.33 6.45 10.53
CA SER A 270 6.35 5.76 9.72
C SER A 270 6.45 4.26 9.97
N ALA A 271 5.69 3.71 10.92
CA ALA A 271 5.75 2.31 11.33
C ALA A 271 4.40 1.56 11.20
N GLY A 272 3.39 2.17 10.56
CA GLY A 272 2.04 1.62 10.40
C GLY A 272 1.29 1.35 11.73
N LEU A 273 1.80 1.84 12.86
CA LEU A 273 1.30 1.56 14.22
C LEU A 273 -0.04 2.23 14.54
N ILE A 274 -0.50 3.10 13.64
CA ILE A 274 -1.75 3.84 13.70
C ILE A 274 -2.42 3.72 12.32
N ASP A 275 -3.74 3.68 12.31
CA ASP A 275 -4.49 3.72 11.06
C ASP A 275 -4.45 5.15 10.48
N TRP A 276 -4.43 6.18 11.34
CA TRP A 276 -4.37 7.59 10.96
C TRP A 276 -3.35 8.42 11.74
N ALA A 277 -2.82 9.45 11.08
CA ALA A 277 -1.74 10.31 11.56
C ALA A 277 -2.11 11.79 11.42
N ILE A 278 -2.18 12.57 12.50
CA ILE A 278 -2.08 14.04 12.39
C ILE A 278 -0.59 14.38 12.40
N ASP A 279 -0.16 15.10 11.36
CA ASP A 279 1.21 15.54 11.20
C ASP A 279 1.30 17.08 11.21
N GLU A 280 1.91 17.62 12.27
CA GLU A 280 2.25 19.03 12.41
C GLU A 280 3.46 19.45 11.54
N TYR A 281 3.95 18.63 10.61
CA TYR A 281 4.80 19.08 9.48
C TYR A 281 3.98 19.87 8.45
N ASN A 282 3.55 21.05 8.91
CA ASN A 282 2.60 21.92 8.23
C ASN A 282 2.95 22.22 6.79
N LEU A 283 1.94 22.15 5.93
CA LEU A 283 1.94 22.94 4.71
C LEU A 283 1.80 24.41 5.11
N SER A 284 2.64 25.27 4.54
CA SER A 284 2.77 26.68 4.89
C SER A 284 3.65 27.40 3.86
N PRO A 285 3.08 28.23 2.97
CA PRO A 285 3.82 28.92 1.90
C PRO A 285 4.98 29.79 2.42
N THR A 286 4.83 30.34 3.62
CA THR A 286 5.85 31.15 4.30
C THR A 286 6.92 30.34 5.04
N ARG A 287 6.86 29.01 5.04
CA ARG A 287 7.81 28.14 5.76
C ARG A 287 8.37 26.97 4.97
N ASN A 288 7.66 26.34 4.03
CA ASN A 288 8.18 25.17 3.34
C ASN A 288 9.28 25.54 2.33
N TRP A 289 10.52 25.15 2.64
CA TRP A 289 11.60 25.11 1.66
C TRP A 289 11.47 23.81 0.84
N LEU A 290 12.21 23.73 -0.27
CA LEU A 290 12.21 22.58 -1.18
C LEU A 290 12.31 21.23 -0.43
N VAL A 291 13.31 21.09 0.45
CA VAL A 291 13.57 19.87 1.21
C VAL A 291 12.40 19.43 2.12
N TRP A 292 11.55 20.35 2.58
CA TRP A 292 10.36 20.00 3.37
C TRP A 292 9.20 19.53 2.50
N ILE A 293 9.10 20.02 1.26
CA ILE A 293 8.13 19.53 0.27
C ILE A 293 8.55 18.14 -0.22
N GLU A 294 9.83 17.94 -0.53
CA GLU A 294 10.41 16.64 -0.89
C GLU A 294 10.26 15.62 0.25
N ALA A 295 10.48 16.03 1.52
CA ALA A 295 10.21 15.18 2.68
C ALA A 295 8.72 14.84 2.83
N ALA A 296 7.79 15.79 2.67
CA ALA A 296 6.36 15.53 2.72
C ALA A 296 5.91 14.53 1.64
N ILE A 297 6.46 14.62 0.42
CA ILE A 297 6.23 13.65 -0.66
C ILE A 297 6.69 12.24 -0.25
N GLN A 298 7.87 12.11 0.36
CA GLN A 298 8.35 10.79 0.81
C GLN A 298 7.51 10.24 1.98
N ILE A 299 7.10 11.08 2.94
CA ILE A 299 6.20 10.70 4.04
C ILE A 299 4.86 10.21 3.47
N ASN A 300 4.30 10.89 2.46
CA ASN A 300 3.06 10.50 1.77
C ASN A 300 3.18 9.16 1.02
N LYS A 301 4.31 8.90 0.37
CA LYS A 301 4.59 7.61 -0.29
C LYS A 301 4.74 6.48 0.73
N ASN A 302 5.41 6.72 1.86
CA ASN A 302 5.56 5.76 2.95
C ASN A 302 4.21 5.42 3.61
N ASN A 303 3.39 6.44 3.93
CA ASN A 303 2.06 6.25 4.52
C ASN A 303 1.12 5.51 3.56
N TRP A 304 1.16 5.83 2.25
CA TRP A 304 0.39 5.13 1.23
C TRP A 304 0.75 3.65 1.10
N ALA A 305 2.04 3.30 1.24
CA ALA A 305 2.49 1.90 1.26
C ALA A 305 2.00 1.17 2.52
N GLN A 306 2.01 1.84 3.67
CA GLN A 306 1.56 1.29 4.97
C GLN A 306 0.02 1.30 5.16
N LYS A 307 -0.71 1.95 4.26
CA LYS A 307 -2.16 2.22 4.32
C LYS A 307 -2.64 3.07 5.49
N THR A 308 -1.71 3.71 6.21
CA THR A 308 -2.00 4.80 7.14
C THR A 308 -2.48 6.04 6.36
N LYS A 309 -3.48 6.76 6.84
CA LYS A 309 -3.82 8.11 6.32
C LYS A 309 -3.06 9.18 7.10
N ILE A 310 -2.68 10.26 6.45
CA ILE A 310 -1.95 11.37 7.05
C ILE A 310 -2.67 12.71 6.79
N PHE A 311 -2.93 13.45 7.87
CA PHE A 311 -3.58 14.75 7.87
C PHE A 311 -2.52 15.85 7.99
N TYR A 312 -2.45 16.76 7.01
CA TYR A 312 -1.53 17.91 7.05
C TYR A 312 -2.20 19.17 7.57
N GLU A 313 -1.71 19.73 8.68
CA GLU A 313 -2.14 21.04 9.16
C GLU A 313 -1.72 22.15 8.18
N ALA A 314 -2.67 22.97 7.71
CA ALA A 314 -2.39 24.11 6.86
C ALA A 314 -2.05 25.37 7.70
N ARG A 315 -0.76 25.65 7.96
CA ARG A 315 -0.35 26.84 8.73
C ARG A 315 -0.30 28.10 7.88
N ILE A 316 -1.32 28.93 8.08
CA ILE A 316 -1.52 30.21 7.44
C ILE A 316 -0.77 31.30 8.23
N THR A 317 0.52 31.45 7.92
CA THR A 317 1.35 32.56 8.41
C THR A 317 1.46 33.62 7.30
N THR A 318 0.87 34.80 7.52
CA THR A 318 0.74 35.87 6.51
C THR A 318 1.94 36.82 6.44
N VAL A 319 2.69 36.94 7.53
CA VAL A 319 3.90 37.78 7.68
C VAL A 319 4.96 36.97 8.42
N VAL A 320 6.24 37.13 8.04
CA VAL A 320 7.38 36.50 8.73
C VAL A 320 8.28 37.59 9.32
N ASN A 321 8.44 37.59 10.65
CA ASN A 321 9.27 38.59 11.34
C ASN A 321 10.69 38.62 10.79
N GLY A 322 11.16 39.80 10.36
CA GLY A 322 12.48 39.99 9.79
C GLY A 322 12.61 39.66 8.29
N ARG A 323 11.50 39.50 7.56
CA ARG A 323 11.45 39.33 6.10
C ARG A 323 10.49 40.32 5.45
N GLN A 324 10.81 40.74 4.23
CA GLN A 324 9.90 41.50 3.38
C GLN A 324 8.92 40.56 2.68
N GLY A 325 7.65 40.97 2.65
CA GLY A 325 6.56 40.22 2.03
C GLY A 325 5.35 40.11 2.95
N GLN A 326 4.17 40.05 2.32
CA GLN A 326 2.92 39.71 2.98
C GLN A 326 2.05 38.94 1.99
N ILE A 327 1.48 37.82 2.45
CA ILE A 327 0.43 37.12 1.71
C ILE A 327 -0.91 37.35 2.40
N SER A 328 -1.97 37.51 1.61
CA SER A 328 -3.33 37.51 2.15
C SER A 328 -3.72 36.10 2.62
N TYR A 329 -4.70 36.00 3.51
CA TYR A 329 -5.28 34.72 3.91
C TYR A 329 -5.74 33.92 2.67
N ALA A 330 -6.49 34.54 1.75
CA ALA A 330 -6.97 33.90 0.53
C ALA A 330 -5.85 33.33 -0.37
N GLN A 331 -4.69 34.01 -0.47
CA GLN A 331 -3.51 33.48 -1.17
C GLN A 331 -2.93 32.30 -0.42
N ALA A 332 -2.65 32.45 0.87
CA ALA A 332 -2.07 31.40 1.69
C ALA A 332 -2.88 30.09 1.67
N LEU A 333 -4.20 30.19 1.51
CA LEU A 333 -5.10 29.05 1.36
C LEU A 333 -4.95 28.35 0.01
N LEU A 334 -4.90 29.11 -1.09
CA LEU A 334 -4.67 28.56 -2.43
C LEU A 334 -3.25 27.96 -2.55
N ASP A 335 -2.26 28.60 -1.93
CA ASP A 335 -0.88 28.08 -1.88
C ASP A 335 -0.81 26.74 -1.13
N ASN A 336 -1.52 26.62 0.01
CA ASN A 336 -1.65 25.37 0.77
C ASN A 336 -2.37 24.29 -0.04
N LEU A 337 -3.46 24.63 -0.74
CA LEU A 337 -4.21 23.70 -1.58
C LEU A 337 -3.36 23.20 -2.76
N ALA A 338 -2.66 24.09 -3.47
CA ALA A 338 -1.74 23.74 -4.54
C ALA A 338 -0.59 22.85 -4.02
N THR A 339 -0.05 23.16 -2.83
CA THR A 339 0.98 22.32 -2.20
C THR A 339 0.44 20.94 -1.82
N HIS A 340 -0.78 20.85 -1.28
CA HIS A 340 -1.44 19.56 -1.02
C HIS A 340 -1.62 18.75 -2.32
N TYR A 341 -2.16 19.36 -3.38
CA TYR A 341 -2.30 18.70 -4.68
C TYR A 341 -0.96 18.27 -5.29
N LEU A 342 0.12 19.02 -5.08
CA LEU A 342 1.46 18.60 -5.48
C LEU A 342 1.87 17.32 -4.75
N VAL A 343 1.82 17.32 -3.40
CA VAL A 343 2.43 16.27 -2.57
C VAL A 343 1.56 15.03 -2.30
N ARG A 344 0.25 15.08 -2.58
CA ARG A 344 -0.69 14.04 -2.11
C ARG A 344 -0.53 12.65 -2.75
N THR A 345 -0.79 11.64 -1.95
CA THR A 345 -1.31 10.32 -2.38
C THR A 345 -2.78 10.22 -1.93
N ASP A 346 -3.44 9.08 -2.16
CA ASP A 346 -4.78 8.84 -1.61
C ASP A 346 -4.77 8.52 -0.10
N SER A 347 -3.58 8.48 0.51
CA SER A 347 -3.43 8.53 1.97
C SER A 347 -3.37 9.95 2.53
N SER A 348 -3.17 10.99 1.70
CA SER A 348 -2.97 12.36 2.16
C SER A 348 -4.26 13.13 2.26
N LEU A 349 -4.48 13.78 3.40
CA LEU A 349 -5.71 14.48 3.78
C LEU A 349 -5.35 15.91 4.24
N LEU A 350 -6.24 16.88 4.06
CA LEU A 350 -6.01 18.28 4.41
C LEU A 350 -6.68 18.62 5.75
N PHE A 351 -5.93 19.17 6.71
CA PHE A 351 -6.46 19.54 8.02
C PHE A 351 -6.59 21.06 8.17
N GLN A 352 -7.78 21.49 8.57
CA GLN A 352 -8.18 22.88 8.79
C GLN A 352 -8.22 23.18 10.29
N SER A 353 -7.23 23.93 10.78
CA SER A 353 -7.09 24.31 12.19
C SER A 353 -7.25 25.82 12.41
N GLY A 354 -7.44 26.21 13.68
CA GLY A 354 -7.38 27.62 14.11
C GLY A 354 -8.60 28.46 13.71
N PRO A 355 -8.44 29.79 13.53
CA PRO A 355 -9.55 30.73 13.34
C PRO A 355 -10.22 30.66 11.95
N TYR A 356 -10.01 29.56 11.22
CA TYR A 356 -10.59 29.27 9.91
C TYR A 356 -11.24 27.87 9.97
N GLN A 357 -12.25 27.78 10.82
CA GLN A 357 -13.08 26.59 11.03
C GLN A 357 -14.55 26.99 10.91
N VAL A 358 -15.44 25.98 10.83
CA VAL A 358 -16.86 26.16 10.48
C VAL A 358 -17.65 27.10 11.42
N TYR A 359 -17.13 27.37 12.62
CA TYR A 359 -17.70 28.28 13.62
C TYR A 359 -17.10 29.70 13.63
N ALA A 360 -16.02 29.96 12.90
CA ALA A 360 -15.44 31.30 12.81
C ALA A 360 -16.33 32.24 11.98
N THR A 361 -16.57 33.45 12.48
CA THR A 361 -17.33 34.50 11.77
C THR A 361 -16.66 34.79 10.42
N GLY A 362 -17.39 34.58 9.32
CA GLY A 362 -16.85 34.73 7.97
C GLY A 362 -16.18 33.48 7.40
N TRP A 363 -16.34 32.28 7.99
CA TRP A 363 -15.97 31.02 7.31
C TRP A 363 -16.68 30.84 5.96
N ASP A 364 -17.86 31.43 5.81
CA ASP A 364 -18.65 31.51 4.59
C ASP A 364 -18.18 32.61 3.61
N THR A 365 -17.68 33.73 4.12
CA THR A 365 -17.12 34.83 3.29
C THR A 365 -15.67 34.57 2.88
N LEU A 366 -14.93 33.83 3.70
CA LEU A 366 -13.64 33.24 3.37
C LEU A 366 -13.83 32.06 2.42
N VAL A 367 -14.05 32.37 1.14
CA VAL A 367 -13.22 31.90 0.01
C VAL A 367 -13.10 30.38 -0.22
N TRP A 368 -12.69 29.59 0.77
CA TRP A 368 -12.47 28.13 0.80
C TRP A 368 -13.42 27.30 -0.07
N ARG A 369 -14.73 27.59 -0.08
CA ARG A 369 -15.68 26.83 -0.91
C ARG A 369 -15.31 26.87 -2.38
N GLY A 370 -14.96 28.04 -2.91
CA GLY A 370 -14.83 28.26 -4.34
C GLY A 370 -13.75 27.39 -5.00
N CYS A 371 -12.49 27.48 -4.55
CA CYS A 371 -11.39 26.76 -5.19
C CYS A 371 -11.28 25.27 -4.80
N MET A 372 -11.97 24.80 -3.75
CA MET A 372 -12.02 23.37 -3.38
C MET A 372 -13.27 22.65 -3.87
N ASP A 373 -14.35 23.36 -4.19
CA ASP A 373 -15.50 22.80 -4.90
C ASP A 373 -15.26 22.72 -6.43
N TYR A 374 -14.10 23.18 -6.90
CA TYR A 374 -13.67 23.08 -8.30
C TYR A 374 -13.06 21.69 -8.57
N ASP A 375 -13.69 20.92 -9.45
CA ASP A 375 -13.19 19.60 -9.85
C ASP A 375 -11.98 19.73 -10.80
N ILE A 376 -10.88 19.06 -10.46
CA ILE A 376 -9.67 18.97 -11.29
C ILE A 376 -9.39 17.55 -11.77
N GLY A 377 -10.26 16.58 -11.46
CA GLY A 377 -10.10 15.16 -11.75
C GLY A 377 -8.94 14.49 -11.00
N ASP A 378 -8.50 13.35 -11.53
CA ASP A 378 -7.38 12.57 -10.97
C ASP A 378 -6.00 13.11 -11.41
N ALA A 379 -4.96 12.79 -10.63
CA ALA A 379 -3.58 13.08 -10.99
C ALA A 379 -3.11 12.14 -12.12
N LEU A 380 -2.60 12.71 -13.22
CA LEU A 380 -2.09 11.94 -14.37
C LEU A 380 -0.69 11.33 -14.13
N GLY A 381 -0.03 11.70 -13.04
CA GLY A 381 1.29 11.16 -12.69
C GLY A 381 1.82 11.60 -11.33
N ASP A 382 3.11 11.32 -11.12
CA ASP A 382 3.90 11.87 -10.02
C ASP A 382 4.25 13.35 -10.31
N TYR A 383 4.80 14.05 -9.31
CA TYR A 383 5.21 15.44 -9.49
C TYR A 383 6.48 15.58 -10.38
N ASN A 384 6.56 16.65 -11.17
CA ASN A 384 7.78 17.07 -11.85
C ASN A 384 8.60 17.98 -10.90
N PRO A 385 9.80 17.56 -10.46
CA PRO A 385 10.66 18.36 -9.57
C PRO A 385 11.34 19.55 -10.26
N ASN A 386 11.31 19.62 -11.60
CA ASN A 386 12.10 20.53 -12.43
C ASN A 386 11.27 21.19 -13.54
N PHE A 387 10.03 21.62 -13.24
CA PHE A 387 9.16 22.27 -14.22
C PHE A 387 9.75 23.60 -14.73
N PHE A 388 10.29 24.40 -13.82
CA PHE A 388 11.05 25.61 -14.17
C PHE A 388 12.09 25.93 -13.10
N SER A 389 13.14 26.67 -13.46
CA SER A 389 14.15 27.17 -12.52
C SER A 389 14.81 28.43 -13.03
N GLY A 390 15.32 29.27 -12.13
CA GLY A 390 16.00 30.50 -12.50
C GLY A 390 16.51 31.27 -11.30
N VAL A 391 16.78 32.56 -11.51
CA VAL A 391 17.18 33.53 -10.49
C VAL A 391 16.17 34.68 -10.54
N ASP A 392 15.66 35.13 -9.40
CA ASP A 392 14.64 36.18 -9.32
C ASP A 392 15.21 37.62 -9.21
N GLY A 393 14.31 38.61 -9.09
CA GLY A 393 14.66 40.03 -8.99
C GLY A 393 15.47 40.43 -7.74
N LYS A 394 15.63 39.54 -6.75
CA LYS A 394 16.52 39.71 -5.59
C LYS A 394 17.82 38.91 -5.69
N GLY A 395 18.03 38.19 -6.79
CA GLY A 395 19.20 37.33 -6.97
C GLY A 395 19.06 35.96 -6.31
N TYR A 396 17.85 35.54 -5.91
CA TYR A 396 17.64 34.23 -5.30
C TYR A 396 17.40 33.16 -6.37
N SER A 397 18.19 32.08 -6.32
CA SER A 397 17.95 30.88 -7.12
C SER A 397 16.68 30.16 -6.66
N PHE A 398 15.81 29.81 -7.60
CA PHE A 398 14.54 29.12 -7.31
C PHE A 398 14.28 27.96 -8.27
N ARG A 399 13.42 27.04 -7.84
CA ARG A 399 12.80 25.97 -8.64
C ARG A 399 11.28 26.08 -8.50
N VAL A 400 10.56 25.70 -9.55
CA VAL A 400 9.11 25.48 -9.54
C VAL A 400 8.88 24.00 -9.80
N LEU A 401 8.08 23.39 -8.92
CA LEU A 401 7.63 22.01 -9.05
C LEU A 401 6.25 22.04 -9.69
N SER A 402 5.90 21.03 -10.48
CA SER A 402 4.55 20.90 -11.02
C SER A 402 3.95 19.51 -10.83
N ARG A 403 2.64 19.38 -11.01
CA ARG A 403 1.98 18.09 -11.16
C ARG A 403 0.73 18.22 -12.03
N GLN A 404 0.55 17.29 -12.95
CA GLN A 404 -0.60 17.29 -13.85
C GLN A 404 -1.77 16.49 -13.27
N TYR A 405 -2.96 17.07 -13.41
CA TYR A 405 -4.25 16.45 -13.17
C TYR A 405 -5.09 16.54 -14.46
N GLN A 406 -6.13 15.71 -14.59
CA GLN A 406 -7.02 15.67 -15.77
C GLN A 406 -7.58 17.05 -16.15
N GLY A 407 -7.94 17.87 -15.16
CA GLY A 407 -8.50 19.21 -15.35
C GLY A 407 -7.59 20.37 -14.93
N ALA A 408 -6.36 20.14 -14.47
CA ALA A 408 -5.49 21.21 -13.99
C ALA A 408 -3.98 20.90 -14.03
N LEU A 409 -3.18 21.92 -14.35
CA LEU A 409 -1.76 21.98 -14.03
C LEU A 409 -1.58 22.63 -12.64
N ILE A 410 -0.95 21.93 -11.71
CA ILE A 410 -0.59 22.45 -10.39
C ILE A 410 0.85 22.94 -10.43
N LEU A 411 1.12 24.16 -9.97
CA LEU A 411 2.47 24.70 -9.79
C LEU A 411 2.73 25.10 -8.34
N VAL A 412 3.94 24.86 -7.84
CA VAL A 412 4.39 25.30 -6.51
C VAL A 412 5.82 25.83 -6.61
N ARG A 413 6.03 27.09 -6.21
CA ARG A 413 7.35 27.65 -5.93
C ARG A 413 7.61 27.59 -4.41
N PRO A 414 8.61 26.84 -3.92
CA PRO A 414 8.93 26.80 -2.50
C PRO A 414 9.32 28.18 -1.95
N ARG A 415 9.37 28.32 -0.62
CA ARG A 415 9.64 29.60 0.06
C ARG A 415 11.04 30.19 -0.20
N GLY A 416 11.98 29.43 -0.76
CA GLY A 416 13.40 29.75 -0.70
C GLY A 416 13.96 29.51 0.71
N ASP A 417 15.24 29.86 0.93
CA ASP A 417 15.90 29.64 2.22
C ASP A 417 15.35 30.52 3.35
N TRP A 418 15.66 30.14 4.60
CA TRP A 418 15.29 30.89 5.82
C TRP A 418 15.68 32.37 5.83
N ASN A 419 16.68 32.77 5.04
CA ASN A 419 17.21 34.14 4.94
C ASN A 419 16.64 34.95 3.77
N GLN A 420 15.83 34.37 2.90
CA GLN A 420 15.27 35.04 1.72
C GLN A 420 13.92 35.73 2.00
N ASP A 421 13.62 36.78 1.25
CA ASP A 421 12.30 37.46 1.26
C ASP A 421 11.25 36.74 0.40
N PHE A 422 10.01 37.27 0.40
CA PHE A 422 8.84 36.73 -0.32
C PHE A 422 7.86 37.84 -0.81
N ASP A 423 8.38 39.06 -0.97
CA ASP A 423 7.69 40.21 -1.57
C ASP A 423 7.66 40.14 -3.10
N ASP A 424 7.01 41.12 -3.73
CA ASP A 424 6.81 41.19 -5.19
C ASP A 424 8.14 41.29 -5.97
N ALA A 425 9.22 41.75 -5.33
CA ALA A 425 10.57 41.72 -5.89
C ALA A 425 11.11 40.29 -6.12
N THR A 426 10.49 39.27 -5.52
CA THR A 426 10.79 37.86 -5.80
C THR A 426 9.99 37.28 -6.98
N ILE A 427 9.06 38.02 -7.61
CA ILE A 427 8.25 37.49 -8.72
C ILE A 427 9.16 37.02 -9.87
N ALA A 428 8.96 35.76 -10.28
CA ALA A 428 9.46 35.24 -11.54
C ALA A 428 8.28 34.88 -12.45
N ASN A 429 8.38 35.24 -13.73
CA ASN A 429 7.37 34.90 -14.74
C ASN A 429 7.66 33.51 -15.30
N ILE A 430 6.82 32.55 -14.93
CA ILE A 430 6.94 31.14 -15.31
C ILE A 430 6.19 30.92 -16.63
N PRO A 431 6.85 30.50 -17.72
CA PRO A 431 6.16 30.11 -18.96
C PRO A 431 5.40 28.79 -18.74
N LEU A 432 4.20 28.69 -19.30
CA LEU A 432 3.30 27.55 -19.04
C LEU A 432 3.30 26.48 -20.14
N GLY A 433 3.83 26.77 -21.33
CA GLY A 433 3.80 25.86 -22.49
C GLY A 433 2.44 25.74 -23.19
N GLY A 434 1.34 26.10 -22.52
CA GLY A 434 -0.03 26.12 -23.03
C GLY A 434 -0.83 27.35 -22.55
N SER A 435 -2.13 27.33 -22.79
CA SER A 435 -3.05 28.42 -22.45
C SER A 435 -3.93 28.06 -21.24
N TYR A 436 -3.77 28.76 -20.11
CA TYR A 436 -4.44 28.40 -18.86
C TYR A 436 -5.19 29.57 -18.23
N ARG A 437 -6.20 29.27 -17.41
CA ARG A 437 -6.91 30.22 -16.55
C ARG A 437 -6.57 29.91 -15.10
N PRO A 438 -5.93 30.82 -14.35
CA PRO A 438 -5.65 30.59 -12.93
C PRO A 438 -6.97 30.50 -12.15
N LEU A 439 -7.13 29.42 -11.39
CA LEU A 439 -8.23 29.27 -10.44
C LEU A 439 -8.00 30.26 -9.29
N LEU A 440 -8.84 31.28 -9.19
CA LEU A 440 -8.78 32.26 -8.12
C LEU A 440 -9.33 31.64 -6.82
N PRO A 441 -8.90 32.12 -5.64
CA PRO A 441 -9.33 31.52 -4.37
C PRO A 441 -10.86 31.44 -4.19
N ASN A 442 -11.62 32.38 -4.77
CA ASN A 442 -13.08 32.41 -4.73
C ASN A 442 -13.77 31.39 -5.68
N GLY A 443 -13.03 30.52 -6.36
CA GLY A 443 -13.56 29.53 -7.31
C GLY A 443 -13.81 30.04 -8.72
N THR A 444 -13.64 31.34 -8.97
CA THR A 444 -13.75 31.89 -10.33
C THR A 444 -12.44 31.73 -11.09
N LEU A 445 -12.52 31.53 -12.41
CA LEU A 445 -11.34 31.46 -13.27
C LEU A 445 -10.89 32.87 -13.69
N GLY A 446 -9.61 33.15 -13.57
CA GLY A 446 -8.98 34.40 -14.03
C GLY A 446 -8.99 34.56 -15.56
N ALA A 447 -8.25 35.55 -16.05
CA ALA A 447 -7.97 35.70 -17.47
C ALA A 447 -7.17 34.50 -18.01
N SER A 448 -7.24 34.26 -19.31
CA SER A 448 -6.38 33.29 -19.99
C SER A 448 -4.95 33.84 -20.09
N VAL A 449 -3.96 33.02 -19.74
CA VAL A 449 -2.53 33.37 -19.69
C VAL A 449 -1.66 32.22 -20.20
N THR A 450 -0.52 32.57 -20.80
CA THR A 450 0.54 31.62 -21.22
C THR A 450 1.80 31.70 -20.35
N SER A 451 1.81 32.61 -19.38
CA SER A 451 2.81 32.70 -18.31
C SER A 451 2.17 33.20 -17.01
N ILE A 452 2.76 32.90 -15.86
CA ILE A 452 2.27 33.35 -14.55
C ILE A 452 3.40 33.85 -13.65
N GLY A 453 3.18 34.99 -12.99
CA GLY A 453 4.11 35.54 -12.00
C GLY A 453 3.98 34.82 -10.65
N MET A 454 5.06 34.20 -10.18
CA MET A 454 5.09 33.47 -8.90
C MET A 454 6.19 33.99 -7.96
N ARG A 455 5.80 34.39 -6.75
CA ARG A 455 6.70 34.78 -5.64
C ARG A 455 7.29 33.56 -4.93
N ASN A 456 8.33 33.77 -4.13
CA ASN A 456 8.81 32.77 -3.17
C ASN A 456 7.65 32.29 -2.27
N GLY A 457 7.39 30.99 -2.24
CA GLY A 457 6.33 30.36 -1.44
C GLY A 457 4.96 30.27 -2.12
N GLN A 458 4.78 30.79 -3.33
CA GLN A 458 3.48 30.86 -3.99
C GLN A 458 3.12 29.56 -4.73
N GLY A 459 1.84 29.18 -4.67
CA GLY A 459 1.23 28.11 -5.47
C GLY A 459 0.29 28.65 -6.56
N ALA A 460 -0.03 27.79 -7.52
CA ALA A 460 -1.06 28.06 -8.53
C ALA A 460 -1.78 26.77 -8.95
N ILE A 461 -3.06 26.91 -9.26
CA ILE A 461 -3.90 25.88 -9.89
C ILE A 461 -4.36 26.47 -11.22
N LEU A 462 -4.03 25.81 -12.33
CA LEU A 462 -4.14 26.34 -13.68
C LEU A 462 -5.06 25.43 -14.50
N ILE A 463 -6.26 25.92 -14.82
CA ILE A 463 -7.25 25.16 -15.60
C ILE A 463 -7.01 25.42 -17.10
N PRO A 464 -6.99 24.41 -17.99
CA PRO A 464 -6.83 24.62 -19.43
C PRO A 464 -7.88 25.59 -20.02
N SER A 465 -7.46 26.44 -20.95
CA SER A 465 -8.34 27.40 -21.63
C SER A 465 -8.98 26.77 -22.86
N ALA A 466 -10.14 26.13 -22.68
CA ALA A 466 -10.91 25.56 -23.80
C ALA A 466 -11.15 26.61 -24.92
N GLY A 467 -10.61 26.35 -26.12
CA GLY A 467 -10.79 27.23 -27.30
C GLY A 467 -9.63 27.33 -28.29
N GLY A 468 -8.50 26.66 -28.07
CA GLY A 468 -7.41 26.53 -29.04
C GLY A 468 -6.77 25.14 -28.93
N ASN A 469 -6.21 24.65 -30.04
CA ASN A 469 -5.48 23.38 -30.08
C ASN A 469 -3.99 23.66 -30.37
N THR A 470 -3.14 23.23 -29.46
CA THR A 470 -1.69 23.40 -29.47
C THR A 470 -1.07 22.05 -29.78
N PRO A 471 -0.50 21.82 -30.98
CA PRO A 471 -0.03 20.50 -31.38
C PRO A 471 0.99 19.94 -30.36
N PRO A 472 0.99 18.62 -30.08
CA PRO A 472 1.85 18.03 -29.07
C PRO A 472 3.32 18.38 -29.27
N ALA A 473 4.08 18.43 -28.17
CA ALA A 473 5.53 18.55 -28.23
C ALA A 473 6.14 17.47 -29.13
N THR A 474 7.30 17.72 -29.72
CA THR A 474 7.98 16.72 -30.55
C THR A 474 8.43 15.54 -29.66
N PRO A 475 8.11 14.27 -30.00
CA PRO A 475 8.55 13.12 -29.21
C PRO A 475 10.08 13.08 -29.08
N THR A 476 10.57 12.62 -27.94
CA THR A 476 12.03 12.52 -27.69
C THR A 476 12.47 11.07 -27.64
N LEU A 477 13.67 10.80 -28.13
CA LEU A 477 14.21 9.44 -28.22
C LEU A 477 14.28 8.75 -26.85
N ALA A 478 13.80 7.51 -26.76
CA ALA A 478 14.06 6.63 -25.63
C ALA A 478 14.92 5.42 -26.03
N SER A 479 14.56 4.68 -27.09
CA SER A 479 15.29 3.50 -27.56
C SER A 479 14.98 3.17 -29.03
N PRO A 480 15.87 2.52 -29.81
CA PRO A 480 17.30 2.32 -29.54
C PRO A 480 18.06 3.66 -29.57
N ALA A 481 19.16 3.76 -28.82
CA ALA A 481 20.02 4.94 -28.87
C ALA A 481 20.59 5.18 -30.29
N ASP A 482 20.95 6.42 -30.62
CA ASP A 482 21.41 6.77 -31.96
C ASP A 482 22.71 6.03 -32.35
N GLY A 483 22.66 5.26 -33.43
CA GLY A 483 23.75 4.40 -33.89
C GLY A 483 23.89 3.08 -33.14
N ALA A 484 22.94 2.72 -32.25
CA ALA A 484 23.02 1.49 -31.47
C ALA A 484 22.74 0.22 -32.31
N THR A 485 23.29 -0.90 -31.85
CA THR A 485 23.05 -2.23 -32.43
C THR A 485 21.85 -2.90 -31.75
N VAL A 486 20.99 -3.57 -32.54
CA VAL A 486 19.80 -4.29 -32.06
C VAL A 486 19.81 -5.75 -32.53
N THR A 487 19.49 -6.68 -31.63
CA THR A 487 19.72 -8.13 -31.82
C THR A 487 18.54 -8.91 -32.41
N GLY A 488 17.39 -8.28 -32.62
CA GLY A 488 16.23 -8.89 -33.25
C GLY A 488 15.89 -8.21 -34.58
N LEU A 489 15.47 -9.00 -35.58
CA LEU A 489 15.02 -8.51 -36.89
C LEU A 489 13.76 -7.61 -36.79
N ARG A 490 13.04 -7.68 -35.66
CA ARG A 490 11.87 -6.86 -35.32
C ARG A 490 12.17 -6.00 -34.08
N PRO A 491 13.01 -4.96 -34.19
CA PRO A 491 13.38 -4.15 -33.04
C PRO A 491 12.19 -3.37 -32.48
N ILE A 492 12.27 -3.03 -31.20
CA ILE A 492 11.31 -2.14 -30.53
C ILE A 492 11.87 -0.72 -30.61
N LEU A 493 11.13 0.17 -31.24
CA LEU A 493 11.40 1.61 -31.28
C LEU A 493 10.54 2.29 -30.22
N SER A 494 11.11 3.20 -29.43
CA SER A 494 10.38 3.90 -28.37
C SER A 494 10.80 5.34 -28.19
N VAL A 495 9.81 6.15 -27.81
CA VAL A 495 9.95 7.57 -27.49
C VAL A 495 9.43 7.84 -26.09
N SER A 496 10.05 8.78 -25.39
CA SER A 496 9.42 9.40 -24.22
C SER A 496 8.23 10.22 -24.71
N ASN A 497 7.11 10.15 -23.99
CA ASN A 497 5.87 10.76 -24.44
C ASN A 497 5.99 12.28 -24.68
N SER A 498 5.28 12.75 -25.69
CA SER A 498 5.04 14.16 -25.95
C SER A 498 4.19 14.77 -24.84
N PHE A 499 4.56 15.98 -24.41
CA PHE A 499 3.66 16.83 -23.65
C PHE A 499 2.63 17.48 -24.60
N ASP A 500 1.35 17.22 -24.36
CA ASP A 500 0.24 17.97 -24.94
C ASP A 500 -0.15 19.11 -23.98
N PRO A 501 -0.14 20.39 -24.42
CA PRO A 501 -0.47 21.52 -23.54
C PRO A 501 -1.93 21.64 -23.14
N ASP A 502 -2.85 21.07 -23.91
CA ASP A 502 -4.30 21.24 -23.77
C ASP A 502 -4.96 20.03 -23.06
N ALA A 503 -4.26 18.89 -23.03
CA ALA A 503 -4.39 17.78 -22.06
C ALA A 503 -5.74 17.04 -21.97
N ILE A 504 -6.69 17.34 -22.86
CA ILE A 504 -8.02 16.71 -22.96
C ILE A 504 -8.03 15.57 -23.99
N ASP A 505 -7.05 15.56 -24.91
CA ASP A 505 -7.06 14.77 -26.13
C ASP A 505 -6.18 13.51 -26.08
N ASN A 506 -6.56 12.47 -26.83
CA ASN A 506 -5.93 11.15 -26.80
C ASN A 506 -4.69 11.10 -27.71
N ILE A 507 -3.51 11.33 -27.15
CA ILE A 507 -2.25 11.30 -27.90
C ILE A 507 -2.00 9.91 -28.53
N THR A 508 -1.73 9.92 -29.83
CA THR A 508 -1.35 8.75 -30.63
C THR A 508 -0.04 9.00 -31.39
N TYR A 509 0.75 7.95 -31.58
CA TYR A 509 2.11 8.02 -32.13
C TYR A 509 2.23 7.29 -33.45
N PHE A 510 3.06 7.84 -34.34
CA PHE A 510 3.31 7.32 -35.68
C PHE A 510 4.81 7.22 -35.91
N PHE A 511 5.31 6.01 -36.13
CA PHE A 511 6.72 5.69 -36.38
C PHE A 511 6.95 5.38 -37.86
N GLU A 512 8.11 5.72 -38.40
CA GLU A 512 8.54 5.39 -39.77
C GLU A 512 10.01 4.95 -39.79
N VAL A 513 10.33 3.92 -40.58
CA VAL A 513 11.66 3.32 -40.74
C VAL A 513 12.07 3.37 -42.21
N TYR A 514 13.33 3.68 -42.47
CA TYR A 514 13.95 3.99 -43.75
C TYR A 514 15.28 3.25 -43.93
N SER A 515 15.63 2.89 -45.17
CA SER A 515 16.90 2.25 -45.51
C SER A 515 18.01 3.24 -45.90
N ASP A 516 17.78 4.54 -45.75
CA ASP A 516 18.76 5.60 -46.04
C ASP A 516 18.65 6.79 -45.09
N ALA A 517 19.79 7.44 -44.84
CA ALA A 517 19.90 8.64 -44.00
C ALA A 517 19.17 9.88 -44.56
N GLY A 518 18.79 9.87 -45.85
CA GLY A 518 18.00 10.94 -46.47
C GLY A 518 16.50 10.83 -46.22
N LEU A 519 16.04 9.72 -45.60
CA LEU A 519 14.63 9.38 -45.42
C LEU A 519 13.85 9.33 -46.75
N THR A 520 14.49 8.82 -47.81
CA THR A 520 13.91 8.78 -49.17
C THR A 520 13.24 7.45 -49.50
N ASN A 521 13.71 6.34 -48.92
CA ASN A 521 13.20 4.98 -49.15
C ASN A 521 12.54 4.47 -47.88
N LEU A 522 11.22 4.69 -47.75
CA LEU A 522 10.43 4.18 -46.63
C LEU A 522 10.37 2.64 -46.70
N VAL A 523 10.80 1.99 -45.62
CA VAL A 523 10.76 0.52 -45.45
C VAL A 523 9.43 0.11 -44.86
N ILE A 524 9.00 0.77 -43.77
CA ILE A 524 7.71 0.53 -43.12
C ILE A 524 7.33 1.70 -42.19
N GLY A 525 6.03 1.91 -41.96
CA GLY A 525 5.49 2.79 -40.93
C GLY A 525 4.49 2.08 -40.03
N SER A 526 4.26 2.61 -38.81
CA SER A 526 3.31 2.06 -37.85
C SER A 526 1.86 2.47 -38.16
N PRO A 527 0.85 1.72 -37.69
CA PRO A 527 -0.47 2.29 -37.44
C PRO A 527 -0.39 3.35 -36.32
N ALA A 528 -1.49 4.04 -36.04
CA ALA A 528 -1.60 4.88 -34.84
C ALA A 528 -1.42 4.03 -33.58
N ILE A 529 -0.43 4.35 -32.75
CA ILE A 529 -0.15 3.68 -31.48
C ILE A 529 -0.66 4.57 -30.34
N ASN A 530 -1.57 4.07 -29.51
CA ASN A 530 -2.05 4.79 -28.33
C ASN A 530 -0.90 5.02 -27.33
N GLU A 531 -0.95 6.14 -26.61
CA GLU A 531 0.07 6.48 -25.60
C GLU A 531 0.25 5.39 -24.52
N GLY A 532 1.51 5.06 -24.22
CA GLY A 532 1.92 4.18 -23.11
C GLY A 532 2.32 4.97 -21.85
N THR A 533 2.48 4.28 -20.72
CA THR A 533 2.79 4.94 -19.44
C THR A 533 4.23 5.47 -19.40
N ASN A 534 4.39 6.80 -19.54
CA ASN A 534 5.65 7.58 -19.65
C ASN A 534 6.40 7.44 -20.99
N SER A 535 6.32 6.29 -21.66
CA SER A 535 6.92 6.09 -22.99
C SER A 535 6.01 5.26 -23.88
N THR A 536 6.06 5.55 -25.17
CA THR A 536 5.28 4.86 -26.20
C THR A 536 6.22 4.10 -27.12
N SER A 537 5.88 2.84 -27.39
CA SER A 537 6.77 1.87 -28.05
C SER A 537 6.06 1.14 -29.18
N TRP A 538 6.78 0.85 -30.26
CA TRP A 538 6.31 0.08 -31.39
C TRP A 538 7.36 -0.97 -31.80
N THR A 539 6.95 -2.24 -31.83
CA THR A 539 7.73 -3.33 -32.42
C THR A 539 7.57 -3.29 -33.93
N VAL A 540 8.68 -3.21 -34.66
CA VAL A 540 8.66 -3.24 -36.14
C VAL A 540 7.98 -4.53 -36.62
N SER A 541 6.93 -4.41 -37.43
CA SER A 541 6.01 -5.52 -37.73
C SER A 541 6.47 -6.47 -38.85
N ILE A 542 7.61 -6.17 -39.50
CA ILE A 542 8.28 -7.03 -40.49
C ILE A 542 9.71 -7.33 -40.04
N ASP A 543 10.26 -8.46 -40.50
CA ASP A 543 11.67 -8.76 -40.33
C ASP A 543 12.51 -7.83 -41.21
N LEU A 544 13.34 -7.01 -40.58
CA LEU A 544 14.37 -6.22 -41.24
C LEU A 544 15.53 -7.13 -41.70
N GLN A 545 16.42 -6.61 -42.55
CA GLN A 545 17.61 -7.36 -42.98
C GLN A 545 18.67 -7.35 -41.89
N ASP A 546 19.34 -8.48 -41.69
CA ASP A 546 20.50 -8.59 -40.81
C ASP A 546 21.69 -7.75 -41.31
N SER A 547 22.62 -7.43 -40.41
CA SER A 547 23.87 -6.72 -40.69
C SER A 547 23.68 -5.38 -41.42
N THR A 548 22.51 -4.75 -41.23
CA THR A 548 22.03 -3.60 -42.00
C THR A 548 21.64 -2.43 -41.10
N THR A 549 22.08 -1.23 -41.45
CA THR A 549 21.72 0.03 -40.76
C THR A 549 20.43 0.62 -41.33
N TYR A 550 19.54 1.03 -40.43
CA TYR A 550 18.28 1.69 -40.74
C TYR A 550 18.17 3.04 -40.01
N TRP A 551 17.34 3.93 -40.54
CA TRP A 551 17.02 5.24 -39.94
C TRP A 551 15.53 5.31 -39.63
N TRP A 552 15.14 5.97 -38.55
CA TRP A 552 13.75 6.08 -38.13
C TRP A 552 13.40 7.42 -37.51
N ARG A 553 12.09 7.72 -37.46
CA ARG A 553 11.51 8.90 -36.82
C ARG A 553 10.13 8.59 -36.25
N CYS A 554 9.66 9.43 -35.34
CA CYS A 554 8.33 9.39 -34.73
C CYS A 554 7.74 10.80 -34.61
N ARG A 555 6.39 10.90 -34.60
CA ARG A 555 5.60 12.09 -34.26
C ARG A 555 4.35 11.71 -33.47
N ALA A 556 3.82 12.65 -32.71
CA ALA A 556 2.57 12.54 -31.97
C ALA A 556 1.40 13.23 -32.71
N TYR A 557 0.18 12.89 -32.32
CA TYR A 557 -1.09 13.40 -32.83
C TYR A 557 -2.14 13.38 -31.72
N ASP A 558 -2.75 14.52 -31.44
CA ASP A 558 -3.79 14.72 -30.40
C ASP A 558 -5.19 14.25 -30.86
N GLY A 559 -5.46 14.23 -32.17
CA GLY A 559 -6.79 14.04 -32.75
C GLY A 559 -7.24 15.17 -33.68
N GLN A 560 -6.51 16.29 -33.67
CA GLN A 560 -6.76 17.55 -34.39
C GLN A 560 -5.51 18.00 -35.20
N ALA A 561 -4.30 17.94 -34.62
CA ALA A 561 -3.03 18.37 -35.18
C ALA A 561 -1.86 17.42 -34.85
N PHE A 562 -0.86 17.37 -35.75
CA PHE A 562 0.35 16.58 -35.56
C PHE A 562 1.48 17.42 -34.95
N SER A 563 2.30 16.80 -34.10
CA SER A 563 3.60 17.34 -33.74
C SER A 563 4.51 17.43 -34.97
N ALA A 564 5.60 18.19 -34.86
CA ALA A 564 6.73 18.01 -35.76
C ALA A 564 7.30 16.58 -35.60
N TRP A 565 7.96 16.08 -36.65
CA TRP A 565 8.76 14.85 -36.55
C TRP A 565 9.99 15.08 -35.70
N MET A 566 10.36 14.10 -34.86
CA MET A 566 11.68 14.09 -34.22
C MET A 566 12.81 14.05 -35.27
N ALA A 567 13.97 14.58 -34.90
CA ALA A 567 15.18 14.39 -35.70
C ALA A 567 15.49 12.88 -35.83
N ALA A 568 15.77 12.43 -37.05
CA ALA A 568 15.94 11.01 -37.35
C ALA A 568 17.08 10.37 -36.54
N LYS A 569 16.91 9.07 -36.27
CA LYS A 569 17.82 8.26 -35.48
C LYS A 569 18.15 6.95 -36.16
N SER A 570 19.36 6.47 -35.94
CA SER A 570 19.91 5.29 -36.62
C SER A 570 20.01 4.10 -35.68
N PHE A 571 19.89 2.89 -36.23
CA PHE A 571 20.27 1.64 -35.56
C PHE A 571 20.78 0.62 -36.58
N THR A 572 21.58 -0.33 -36.14
CA THR A 572 22.04 -1.46 -36.98
C THR A 572 21.44 -2.76 -36.46
N VAL A 573 20.72 -3.47 -37.32
CA VAL A 573 20.26 -4.83 -37.02
C VAL A 573 21.47 -5.76 -37.11
N MET A 574 21.72 -6.53 -36.07
CA MET A 574 22.77 -7.54 -36.01
C MET A 574 22.30 -8.66 -35.09
N THR A 575 21.72 -9.70 -35.68
CA THR A 575 21.22 -10.87 -34.96
C THR A 575 22.35 -11.61 -34.26
N ILE A 576 22.02 -12.12 -33.07
CA ILE A 576 22.80 -13.19 -32.47
C ILE A 576 22.66 -14.40 -33.41
N GLY A 577 23.77 -15.01 -33.82
CA GLY A 577 23.81 -15.91 -34.98
C GLY A 577 24.34 -15.29 -36.28
N GLY A 578 24.87 -14.06 -36.26
CA GLY A 578 25.65 -13.44 -37.35
C GLY A 578 27.00 -14.13 -37.67
N GLY A 579 27.02 -15.46 -37.77
CA GLY A 579 28.18 -16.29 -38.07
C GLY A 579 29.05 -16.71 -36.87
N ILE A 580 28.65 -16.39 -35.63
CA ILE A 580 29.37 -16.73 -34.40
C ILE A 580 28.39 -17.24 -33.35
N ASN A 581 28.65 -18.44 -32.81
CA ASN A 581 27.92 -19.10 -31.73
C ASN A 581 28.52 -18.72 -30.35
N ASN A 582 27.70 -18.36 -29.37
CA ASN A 582 28.15 -18.10 -28.00
C ASN A 582 27.82 -19.31 -27.09
N PRO A 583 28.82 -19.95 -26.45
CA PRO A 583 28.58 -21.17 -25.69
C PRO A 583 27.67 -20.92 -24.46
N PRO A 584 26.84 -21.91 -24.06
CA PRO A 584 25.95 -21.79 -22.93
C PRO A 584 26.69 -21.58 -21.61
N SER A 585 26.00 -20.95 -20.65
CA SER A 585 26.49 -20.80 -19.27
C SER A 585 26.70 -22.15 -18.58
N ALA A 586 27.62 -22.23 -17.62
CA ALA A 586 27.81 -23.47 -16.84
C ALA A 586 26.59 -23.76 -15.94
N PRO A 587 26.10 -25.02 -15.88
CA PRO A 587 24.98 -25.38 -15.01
C PRO A 587 25.31 -25.19 -13.52
N ALA A 588 24.31 -24.84 -12.72
CA ALA A 588 24.49 -24.71 -11.28
C ALA A 588 24.10 -26.00 -10.54
N ALA A 589 25.01 -26.56 -9.76
CA ALA A 589 24.78 -27.75 -8.94
C ALA A 589 23.61 -27.54 -7.96
N TYR A 590 22.59 -28.42 -8.00
CA TYR A 590 21.42 -28.36 -7.11
C TYR A 590 21.43 -29.49 -6.07
N LEU A 591 21.41 -30.76 -6.51
CA LEU A 591 21.45 -31.95 -5.66
C LEU A 591 22.30 -33.07 -6.29
N PRO A 592 22.94 -33.96 -5.52
CA PRO A 592 23.17 -33.86 -4.07
C PRO A 592 24.01 -32.64 -3.72
N ALA A 593 23.88 -32.16 -2.49
CA ALA A 593 24.63 -31.00 -1.99
C ALA A 593 26.15 -31.28 -1.90
N ASN A 594 26.95 -30.27 -1.58
CA ASN A 594 28.38 -30.49 -1.41
C ASN A 594 28.69 -31.18 -0.07
N ARG A 595 29.28 -32.37 -0.12
CA ARG A 595 29.50 -33.30 1.00
C ARG A 595 28.21 -33.88 1.60
N ASP A 596 27.18 -34.00 0.77
CA ASP A 596 25.91 -34.66 1.13
C ASP A 596 26.10 -36.18 1.37
N THR A 597 25.11 -36.84 1.97
CA THR A 597 25.11 -38.30 2.16
C THR A 597 23.88 -38.94 1.53
N VAL A 598 24.09 -39.82 0.55
CA VAL A 598 23.02 -40.46 -0.23
C VAL A 598 22.82 -41.92 0.21
N ALA A 599 21.58 -42.28 0.54
CA ALA A 599 21.23 -43.60 1.07
C ALA A 599 21.08 -44.71 -0.01
N THR A 600 21.56 -44.46 -1.24
CA THR A 600 21.40 -45.34 -2.42
C THR A 600 22.71 -45.47 -3.21
N SER A 601 22.96 -46.64 -3.78
CA SER A 601 24.05 -46.89 -4.74
C SER A 601 23.89 -46.11 -6.05
N ARG A 602 22.67 -45.62 -6.34
CA ARG A 602 22.30 -44.96 -7.61
C ARG A 602 21.61 -43.62 -7.34
N PRO A 603 22.36 -42.59 -6.90
CA PRO A 603 21.80 -41.27 -6.64
C PRO A 603 21.38 -40.55 -7.92
N ALA A 604 20.47 -39.59 -7.79
CA ALA A 604 20.11 -38.67 -8.88
C ALA A 604 20.91 -37.36 -8.76
N LEU A 605 21.73 -37.07 -9.77
CA LEU A 605 22.51 -35.84 -9.89
C LEU A 605 21.68 -34.82 -10.65
N THR A 606 21.55 -33.61 -10.10
CA THR A 606 20.58 -32.60 -10.55
C THR A 606 21.21 -31.22 -10.56
N VAL A 607 21.03 -30.50 -11.66
CA VAL A 607 21.47 -29.11 -11.83
C VAL A 607 20.29 -28.20 -12.13
N THR A 608 20.37 -26.95 -11.69
CA THR A 608 19.59 -25.87 -12.30
C THR A 608 20.11 -25.65 -13.72
N ASN A 609 19.20 -25.49 -14.66
CA ASN A 609 19.54 -25.31 -16.07
C ASN A 609 20.46 -24.11 -16.31
N SER A 610 21.34 -24.28 -17.30
CA SER A 610 22.04 -23.18 -17.98
C SER A 610 21.05 -22.30 -18.74
N THR A 611 21.37 -21.01 -18.85
CA THR A 611 20.87 -20.15 -19.92
C THR A 611 21.84 -20.18 -21.10
N ASP A 612 21.27 -20.16 -22.31
CA ASP A 612 21.99 -19.99 -23.55
C ASP A 612 21.88 -18.53 -24.06
N PRO A 613 22.93 -17.90 -24.62
CA PRO A 613 22.85 -16.54 -25.14
C PRO A 613 22.16 -16.42 -26.51
N ASP A 614 22.22 -17.49 -27.31
CA ASP A 614 21.75 -17.52 -28.70
C ASP A 614 20.31 -18.06 -28.77
N GLY A 615 19.92 -18.83 -27.75
CA GLY A 615 18.56 -19.36 -27.53
C GLY A 615 18.42 -20.85 -27.86
N ASP A 616 19.53 -21.55 -28.07
CA ASP A 616 19.55 -22.93 -28.55
C ASP A 616 19.11 -23.97 -27.50
N VAL A 617 18.66 -25.13 -27.99
CA VAL A 617 18.08 -26.20 -27.15
C VAL A 617 19.19 -27.03 -26.52
N LEU A 618 19.33 -26.93 -25.20
CA LEU A 618 20.47 -27.54 -24.52
C LEU A 618 20.32 -29.04 -24.24
N VAL A 619 21.45 -29.74 -24.23
CA VAL A 619 21.62 -31.06 -23.60
C VAL A 619 22.75 -31.00 -22.57
N TYR A 620 22.73 -31.90 -21.59
CA TYR A 620 23.65 -31.91 -20.45
C TYR A 620 24.47 -33.19 -20.39
N GLU A 621 25.73 -33.08 -19.99
CA GLU A 621 26.59 -34.22 -19.64
C GLU A 621 26.94 -34.15 -18.15
N PHE A 622 26.70 -35.24 -17.42
CA PHE A 622 27.08 -35.46 -16.03
C PHE A 622 28.22 -36.49 -15.96
N GLN A 623 29.18 -36.31 -15.06
CA GLN A 623 30.31 -37.23 -14.85
C GLN A 623 30.58 -37.47 -13.36
N VAL A 624 30.88 -38.72 -12.98
CA VAL A 624 31.19 -39.14 -11.59
C VAL A 624 32.61 -39.69 -11.50
N PHE A 625 33.31 -39.40 -10.40
CA PHE A 625 34.73 -39.68 -10.18
C PHE A 625 34.99 -40.25 -8.77
N TYR A 626 36.02 -41.10 -8.65
CA TYR A 626 36.52 -41.61 -7.36
C TYR A 626 37.38 -40.58 -6.59
N ASP A 627 37.77 -39.46 -7.20
CA ASP A 627 38.78 -38.56 -6.66
C ASP A 627 38.45 -37.06 -6.86
N SER A 628 38.98 -36.23 -5.97
CA SER A 628 38.81 -34.77 -5.99
C SER A 628 39.57 -34.05 -7.11
N LEU A 629 40.51 -34.72 -7.80
CA LEU A 629 41.21 -34.18 -8.97
C LEU A 629 40.47 -34.51 -10.28
N LEU A 630 39.37 -35.27 -10.21
CA LEU A 630 38.51 -35.65 -11.34
C LEU A 630 39.31 -36.43 -12.41
N SER A 631 40.17 -37.35 -11.95
CA SER A 631 41.11 -38.11 -12.77
C SER A 631 40.71 -39.57 -12.99
N ASN A 632 39.91 -40.15 -12.09
CA ASN A 632 39.45 -41.53 -12.11
C ASN A 632 37.93 -41.58 -12.30
N LEU A 633 37.50 -41.57 -13.57
CA LEU A 633 36.08 -41.57 -13.98
C LEU A 633 35.40 -42.91 -13.66
N VAL A 634 34.22 -42.83 -13.04
CA VAL A 634 33.34 -43.96 -12.72
C VAL A 634 32.31 -44.20 -13.82
N THR A 635 31.64 -43.14 -14.26
CA THR A 635 30.60 -43.15 -15.30
C THR A 635 30.33 -41.73 -15.83
N SER A 636 29.76 -41.62 -17.04
CA SER A 636 29.22 -40.40 -17.64
C SER A 636 27.82 -40.66 -18.20
N SER A 637 26.92 -39.68 -18.11
CA SER A 637 25.53 -39.81 -18.58
C SER A 637 25.34 -39.90 -20.09
N GLY A 638 26.35 -39.48 -20.88
CA GLY A 638 26.10 -39.04 -22.25
C GLY A 638 25.18 -37.81 -22.28
N SER A 639 24.49 -37.58 -23.39
CA SER A 639 23.60 -36.41 -23.56
C SER A 639 22.23 -36.61 -22.91
N VAL A 640 21.93 -35.81 -21.89
CA VAL A 640 20.64 -35.75 -21.20
C VAL A 640 19.84 -34.52 -21.68
N PRO A 641 18.63 -34.68 -22.24
CA PRO A 641 17.81 -33.54 -22.68
C PRO A 641 17.47 -32.57 -21.53
N GLN A 642 17.38 -31.27 -21.85
CA GLN A 642 16.99 -30.23 -20.90
C GLN A 642 15.59 -30.45 -20.31
N GLY A 643 15.49 -30.46 -18.98
CA GLY A 643 14.22 -30.35 -18.25
C GLY A 643 13.75 -28.89 -18.14
N VAL A 644 12.59 -28.60 -17.54
CA VAL A 644 11.99 -27.24 -17.56
C VAL A 644 12.81 -26.21 -16.77
N VAL A 645 13.16 -26.51 -15.52
CA VAL A 645 13.96 -25.63 -14.62
C VAL A 645 15.24 -26.32 -14.16
N TYR A 646 15.16 -27.63 -13.96
CA TYR A 646 16.26 -28.49 -13.57
C TYR A 646 16.42 -29.61 -14.58
N THR A 647 17.65 -30.05 -14.78
CA THR A 647 17.97 -31.30 -15.51
C THR A 647 18.60 -32.29 -14.53
N SER A 648 18.20 -33.56 -14.61
CA SER A 648 18.55 -34.59 -13.64
C SER A 648 18.91 -35.91 -14.32
N TRP A 649 19.88 -36.62 -13.78
CA TRP A 649 20.33 -37.93 -14.24
C TRP A 649 20.57 -38.87 -13.06
N THR A 650 19.96 -40.06 -13.11
CA THR A 650 20.22 -41.13 -12.14
C THR A 650 21.47 -41.90 -12.55
N VAL A 651 22.42 -42.05 -11.62
CA VAL A 651 23.65 -42.81 -11.85
C VAL A 651 23.33 -44.25 -12.29
N ASP A 652 23.93 -44.65 -13.40
CA ASP A 652 23.61 -45.86 -14.17
C ASP A 652 24.38 -47.12 -13.73
N VAL A 653 25.38 -46.95 -12.87
CA VAL A 653 26.14 -48.02 -12.20
C VAL A 653 25.90 -48.01 -10.69
N ASP A 654 26.07 -49.15 -10.02
CA ASP A 654 26.02 -49.21 -8.56
C ASP A 654 27.32 -48.69 -7.95
N LEU A 655 27.23 -47.55 -7.27
CA LEU A 655 28.32 -46.97 -6.50
C LEU A 655 28.54 -47.76 -5.20
N GLN A 656 29.80 -47.80 -4.74
CA GLN A 656 30.20 -48.56 -3.56
C GLN A 656 29.75 -47.88 -2.28
N ASP A 657 29.34 -48.68 -1.30
CA ASP A 657 28.95 -48.20 0.03
C ASP A 657 30.11 -47.56 0.79
N SER A 658 29.79 -46.68 1.74
CA SER A 658 30.74 -45.97 2.62
C SER A 658 31.85 -45.21 1.86
N THR A 659 31.60 -44.86 0.60
CA THR A 659 32.59 -44.31 -0.35
C THR A 659 32.20 -42.90 -0.79
N VAL A 660 33.17 -41.99 -0.81
CA VAL A 660 32.99 -40.61 -1.28
C VAL A 660 33.27 -40.54 -2.78
N TYR A 661 32.34 -39.94 -3.52
CA TYR A 661 32.44 -39.69 -4.95
C TYR A 661 32.40 -38.18 -5.24
N TRP A 662 32.99 -37.78 -6.36
CA TRP A 662 32.94 -36.40 -6.89
C TRP A 662 32.17 -36.37 -8.20
N TRP A 663 31.45 -35.29 -8.49
CA TRP A 663 30.70 -35.14 -9.73
C TRP A 663 30.72 -33.70 -10.27
N ARG A 664 30.53 -33.60 -11.59
CA ARG A 664 30.39 -32.35 -12.35
C ARG A 664 29.37 -32.53 -13.48
N ALA A 665 28.83 -31.43 -13.97
CA ALA A 665 28.03 -31.37 -15.18
C ALA A 665 28.39 -30.17 -16.06
N ARG A 666 28.05 -30.24 -17.35
CA ARG A 666 28.13 -29.15 -18.34
C ARG A 666 26.93 -29.23 -19.31
N SER A 667 26.66 -28.15 -20.02
CA SER A 667 25.68 -28.11 -21.11
C SER A 667 26.34 -28.03 -22.50
N TYR A 668 25.54 -28.25 -23.53
CA TYR A 668 25.89 -28.24 -24.95
C TYR A 668 24.71 -27.72 -25.75
N ASP A 669 24.94 -26.76 -26.64
CA ASP A 669 23.93 -26.08 -27.50
C ASP A 669 23.69 -26.81 -28.84
N GLY A 670 24.61 -27.71 -29.25
CA GLY A 670 24.65 -28.34 -30.58
C GLY A 670 25.89 -27.99 -31.40
N GLN A 671 26.68 -27.01 -30.95
CA GLN A 671 27.90 -26.49 -31.58
C GLN A 671 29.07 -26.39 -30.57
N ALA A 672 28.85 -25.77 -29.41
CA ALA A 672 29.82 -25.52 -28.34
C ALA A 672 29.33 -26.00 -26.95
N TYR A 673 30.29 -26.32 -26.08
CA TYR A 673 30.02 -26.75 -24.70
C TYR A 673 30.20 -25.58 -23.73
N SER A 674 29.39 -25.56 -22.66
CA SER A 674 29.67 -24.73 -21.49
C SER A 674 31.00 -25.14 -20.83
N SER A 675 31.54 -24.25 -20.00
CA SER A 675 32.48 -24.68 -18.96
C SER A 675 31.81 -25.66 -18.00
N TRP A 676 32.60 -26.55 -17.39
CA TRP A 676 32.12 -27.46 -16.35
C TRP A 676 31.72 -26.67 -15.10
N MET A 677 30.64 -27.10 -14.43
CA MET A 677 30.31 -26.60 -13.10
C MET A 677 31.44 -26.91 -12.10
N SER A 678 31.53 -26.10 -11.03
CA SER A 678 32.38 -26.42 -9.87
C SER A 678 31.98 -27.76 -9.26
N ALA A 679 32.91 -28.72 -9.27
CA ALA A 679 32.64 -30.09 -8.84
C ALA A 679 32.18 -30.17 -7.37
N ARG A 680 31.30 -31.12 -7.09
CA ARG A 680 30.72 -31.42 -5.77
C ARG A 680 31.06 -32.83 -5.35
N SER A 681 31.07 -33.12 -4.05
CA SER A 681 31.22 -34.49 -3.55
C SER A 681 29.99 -34.98 -2.80
N PHE A 682 29.77 -36.29 -2.73
CA PHE A 682 28.79 -36.93 -1.85
C PHE A 682 29.35 -38.26 -1.31
N LEU A 683 28.88 -38.67 -0.13
CA LEU A 683 29.12 -39.97 0.48
C LEU A 683 27.96 -40.91 0.12
N VAL A 684 28.23 -42.08 -0.43
CA VAL A 684 27.24 -43.16 -0.50
C VAL A 684 27.22 -43.88 0.84
N GLN A 685 26.04 -44.03 1.45
CA GLN A 685 25.86 -44.78 2.69
C GLN A 685 24.53 -45.55 2.67
N SER A 686 24.50 -46.69 1.97
CA SER A 686 23.36 -47.60 1.95
C SER A 686 23.11 -48.19 3.35
N GLY A 687 21.95 -47.87 3.93
CA GLY A 687 21.64 -48.23 5.31
C GLY A 687 21.95 -47.15 6.36
N ALA A 688 22.31 -45.93 5.94
CA ALA A 688 22.11 -44.75 6.79
C ALA A 688 20.65 -44.71 7.27
N VAL A 689 20.43 -44.29 8.54
CA VAL A 689 19.16 -44.45 9.28
C VAL A 689 17.96 -44.09 8.42
N GLY A 690 17.04 -45.06 8.30
CA GLY A 690 15.97 -45.08 7.31
C GLY A 690 15.29 -43.73 7.13
N VAL A 691 15.30 -43.23 5.89
CA VAL A 691 14.49 -42.09 5.47
C VAL A 691 13.05 -42.35 5.88
N ASP A 692 12.43 -41.43 6.60
CA ASP A 692 11.00 -41.52 6.89
C ASP A 692 10.26 -41.49 5.55
N SER A 693 9.76 -42.65 5.13
CA SER A 693 9.08 -42.79 3.84
C SER A 693 7.67 -42.18 3.88
N THR A 694 7.17 -41.80 5.07
CA THR A 694 5.85 -41.17 5.25
C THR A 694 5.69 -39.95 4.36
N ALA A 695 4.86 -40.12 3.33
CA ALA A 695 4.49 -39.09 2.36
C ALA A 695 3.77 -37.90 3.04
N PRO A 696 3.86 -36.68 2.48
CA PRO A 696 3.20 -35.50 3.02
C PRO A 696 1.67 -35.63 2.98
N VAL A 697 1.00 -35.14 4.04
CA VAL A 697 -0.46 -35.24 4.16
C VAL A 697 -1.13 -34.20 3.27
N LEU A 698 -1.84 -34.66 2.24
CA LEU A 698 -2.53 -33.79 1.29
C LEU A 698 -3.70 -33.04 1.95
N LYS A 699 -3.79 -31.74 1.70
CA LYS A 699 -4.84 -30.85 2.23
C LYS A 699 -5.91 -30.50 1.18
N GLY A 700 -5.51 -30.19 -0.04
CA GLY A 700 -6.44 -29.83 -1.12
C GLY A 700 -5.72 -29.44 -2.43
N PRO A 701 -6.37 -29.52 -3.60
CA PRO A 701 -7.71 -30.05 -3.84
C PRO A 701 -7.82 -31.54 -3.45
N LYS A 702 -8.90 -31.91 -2.77
CA LYS A 702 -9.16 -33.28 -2.32
C LYS A 702 -9.53 -34.17 -3.51
N ASN A 703 -9.47 -35.48 -3.31
CA ASN A 703 -9.85 -36.43 -4.35
C ASN A 703 -11.32 -36.23 -4.79
N ARG A 704 -11.52 -35.94 -6.08
CA ARG A 704 -12.80 -35.57 -6.72
C ARG A 704 -13.43 -34.26 -6.21
N GLU A 705 -12.62 -33.33 -5.72
CA GLU A 705 -13.07 -31.95 -5.48
C GLU A 705 -13.27 -31.22 -6.82
N LYS A 706 -14.39 -30.50 -6.97
CA LYS A 706 -14.62 -29.59 -8.10
C LYS A 706 -14.16 -28.18 -7.72
N ILE A 707 -13.37 -27.54 -8.57
CA ILE A 707 -12.87 -26.17 -8.41
C ILE A 707 -13.15 -25.34 -9.67
N ALA A 708 -13.22 -24.02 -9.52
CA ALA A 708 -13.44 -23.11 -10.64
C ALA A 708 -12.20 -23.01 -11.56
N PRO A 709 -12.37 -22.66 -12.85
CA PRO A 709 -11.27 -22.45 -13.79
C PRO A 709 -10.31 -21.34 -13.35
N GLY A 710 -9.01 -21.54 -13.63
CA GLY A 710 -7.93 -20.66 -13.15
C GLY A 710 -6.76 -21.43 -12.56
N GLN A 711 -5.95 -20.78 -11.72
CA GLN A 711 -4.80 -21.43 -11.07
C GLN A 711 -5.27 -22.32 -9.91
N ALA A 712 -4.97 -23.61 -9.97
CA ALA A 712 -5.13 -24.50 -8.83
C ALA A 712 -4.06 -24.20 -7.77
N LYS A 713 -4.41 -24.38 -6.50
CA LYS A 713 -3.51 -24.23 -5.36
C LYS A 713 -3.40 -25.58 -4.65
N LEU A 714 -2.37 -26.35 -4.98
CA LEU A 714 -2.11 -27.67 -4.40
C LEU A 714 -1.46 -27.48 -3.02
N LYS A 715 -1.94 -28.18 -1.99
CA LYS A 715 -1.57 -27.92 -0.59
C LYS A 715 -1.31 -29.19 0.19
N VAL A 716 -0.26 -29.19 1.00
CA VAL A 716 0.04 -30.23 2.00
C VAL A 716 0.23 -29.62 3.38
N TYR A 717 0.10 -30.43 4.42
CA TYR A 717 0.58 -30.07 5.74
C TYR A 717 2.10 -30.22 5.82
N PRO A 718 2.85 -29.24 6.37
CA PRO A 718 4.25 -29.44 6.70
C PRO A 718 4.40 -30.42 7.88
N ASP A 719 5.48 -31.16 7.86
CA ASP A 719 5.95 -31.99 8.97
C ASP A 719 6.77 -31.18 9.98
N ALA A 720 7.14 -31.83 11.10
CA ALA A 720 7.84 -31.19 12.20
C ALA A 720 9.35 -30.94 11.94
N ASN A 721 9.87 -31.27 10.75
CA ASN A 721 11.30 -31.24 10.44
C ASN A 721 11.71 -29.87 9.85
N PRO A 722 12.52 -29.05 10.55
CA PRO A 722 12.95 -27.77 10.02
C PRO A 722 13.84 -27.95 8.78
N GLY A 723 13.48 -27.28 7.67
CA GLY A 723 14.21 -27.38 6.41
C GLY A 723 13.71 -28.46 5.43
N SER A 724 12.63 -29.19 5.76
CA SER A 724 11.93 -30.07 4.80
C SER A 724 11.56 -29.32 3.52
N ILE A 725 11.85 -29.92 2.36
CA ILE A 725 11.58 -29.34 1.04
C ILE A 725 10.50 -30.16 0.32
N TYR A 726 9.40 -29.51 -0.07
CA TYR A 726 8.21 -30.16 -0.62
C TYR A 726 8.16 -30.04 -2.13
N PHE A 727 7.75 -31.12 -2.79
CA PHE A 727 7.63 -31.23 -4.24
C PHE A 727 6.23 -31.71 -4.59
N PHE A 728 5.63 -31.12 -5.62
CA PHE A 728 4.30 -31.44 -6.12
C PHE A 728 4.41 -31.84 -7.60
N GLU A 729 3.50 -32.69 -8.07
CA GLU A 729 3.36 -33.05 -9.49
C GLU A 729 1.88 -33.01 -9.90
N LEU A 730 1.60 -32.46 -11.08
CA LEU A 730 0.27 -32.36 -11.70
C LEU A 730 0.26 -33.01 -13.09
N ALA A 731 -0.72 -33.87 -13.36
CA ALA A 731 -0.91 -34.54 -14.65
C ALA A 731 -2.38 -34.55 -15.09
N THR A 732 -2.64 -34.95 -16.33
CA THR A 732 -3.98 -35.13 -16.91
C THR A 732 -4.49 -36.58 -16.87
N ASP A 733 -3.68 -37.52 -16.37
CA ASP A 733 -4.06 -38.92 -16.17
C ASP A 733 -3.42 -39.54 -14.92
N THR A 734 -3.87 -40.74 -14.54
CA THR A 734 -3.47 -41.45 -13.32
C THR A 734 -2.05 -42.04 -13.35
N THR A 735 -1.37 -42.08 -14.49
CA THR A 735 -0.01 -42.62 -14.62
C THR A 735 1.05 -41.62 -14.16
N MET A 736 0.71 -40.33 -14.10
CA MET A 736 1.63 -39.21 -13.89
C MET A 736 2.74 -39.10 -14.96
N ALA A 737 2.56 -39.71 -16.14
CA ALA A 737 3.45 -39.51 -17.27
C ALA A 737 3.40 -38.05 -17.75
N GLY A 738 4.56 -37.43 -17.98
CA GLY A 738 4.64 -36.02 -18.41
C GLY A 738 4.14 -35.01 -17.37
N ALA A 739 4.05 -35.39 -16.09
CA ALA A 739 3.57 -34.50 -15.03
C ALA A 739 4.41 -33.21 -14.90
N VAL A 740 3.73 -32.07 -14.72
CA VAL A 740 4.36 -30.79 -14.40
C VAL A 740 4.72 -30.78 -12.92
N ALA A 741 6.01 -30.67 -12.62
CA ALA A 741 6.52 -30.62 -11.25
C ALA A 741 6.66 -29.17 -10.73
N SER A 742 6.48 -28.99 -9.42
CA SER A 742 6.84 -27.75 -8.73
C SER A 742 8.37 -27.62 -8.57
N PRO A 743 8.90 -26.39 -8.36
CA PRO A 743 10.17 -26.26 -7.65
C PRO A 743 10.08 -26.88 -6.24
N GLY A 744 11.22 -27.12 -5.60
CA GLY A 744 11.24 -27.50 -4.19
C GLY A 744 10.83 -26.32 -3.29
N ILE A 745 9.78 -26.49 -2.48
CA ILE A 745 9.21 -25.44 -1.63
C ILE A 745 9.54 -25.74 -0.16
N THR A 746 10.31 -24.86 0.47
CA THR A 746 10.58 -24.90 1.92
C THR A 746 9.60 -23.98 2.65
N PRO A 747 8.83 -24.45 3.65
CA PRO A 747 7.96 -23.59 4.45
C PRO A 747 8.77 -22.67 5.37
N ASN A 748 8.18 -21.51 5.69
CA ASN A 748 8.72 -20.60 6.69
C ASN A 748 8.39 -21.10 8.12
N PRO A 749 9.18 -20.71 9.14
CA PRO A 749 8.86 -21.03 10.52
C PRO A 749 7.48 -20.48 10.94
N GLY A 750 6.53 -21.39 11.19
CA GLY A 750 5.15 -21.05 11.56
C GLY A 750 4.11 -21.22 10.44
N ASP A 751 4.51 -21.53 9.20
CA ASP A 751 3.56 -21.86 8.13
C ASP A 751 2.75 -23.12 8.50
N THR A 752 1.43 -23.07 8.34
CA THR A 752 0.51 -24.17 8.67
C THR A 752 0.17 -25.07 7.49
N LEU A 753 0.56 -24.67 6.27
CA LEU A 753 0.40 -25.38 5.01
C LEU A 753 1.57 -25.02 4.09
N VAL A 754 1.98 -25.98 3.25
CA VAL A 754 2.85 -25.72 2.09
C VAL A 754 1.96 -25.69 0.84
N GLU A 755 2.10 -24.68 -0.01
CA GLU A 755 1.24 -24.44 -1.16
C GLU A 755 2.04 -24.23 -2.45
N TRP A 756 1.65 -24.90 -3.54
CA TRP A 756 2.09 -24.60 -4.90
C TRP A 756 0.89 -24.11 -5.73
N ALA A 757 1.06 -22.97 -6.40
CA ALA A 757 0.10 -22.45 -7.37
C ALA A 757 0.50 -22.88 -8.80
N THR A 758 -0.43 -23.48 -9.53
CA THR A 758 -0.21 -23.96 -10.90
C THR A 758 -0.26 -22.81 -11.92
N SER A 759 0.05 -23.08 -13.18
CA SER A 759 -0.47 -22.29 -14.30
C SER A 759 -2.01 -22.33 -14.32
N SER A 760 -2.65 -21.41 -15.03
CA SER A 760 -4.11 -21.43 -15.21
C SER A 760 -4.54 -22.71 -15.94
N LEU A 761 -5.43 -23.47 -15.33
CA LEU A 761 -5.99 -24.72 -15.87
C LEU A 761 -7.30 -24.44 -16.61
N SER A 762 -7.50 -25.17 -17.70
CA SER A 762 -8.76 -25.25 -18.45
C SER A 762 -9.73 -26.24 -17.80
N ASP A 763 -10.98 -26.25 -18.26
CA ASP A 763 -11.94 -27.28 -17.85
C ASP A 763 -11.41 -28.70 -18.15
N GLY A 764 -11.52 -29.61 -17.18
CA GLY A 764 -10.97 -30.97 -17.26
C GLY A 764 -10.71 -31.63 -15.90
N VAL A 765 -10.38 -32.92 -15.91
CA VAL A 765 -9.97 -33.66 -14.70
C VAL A 765 -8.45 -33.75 -14.65
N TYR A 766 -7.89 -33.37 -13.51
CA TYR A 766 -6.46 -33.37 -13.24
C TYR A 766 -6.13 -34.30 -12.07
N PHE A 767 -4.88 -34.78 -12.03
CA PHE A 767 -4.37 -35.71 -11.04
C PHE A 767 -3.11 -35.13 -10.41
N TRP A 768 -2.95 -35.24 -9.09
CA TRP A 768 -1.77 -34.72 -8.42
C TRP A 768 -1.29 -35.57 -7.24
N ARG A 769 0.00 -35.41 -6.92
CA ARG A 769 0.68 -36.02 -5.76
C ARG A 769 1.77 -35.10 -5.21
N SER A 770 2.28 -35.41 -4.02
CA SER A 770 3.38 -34.67 -3.40
C SER A 770 4.34 -35.60 -2.63
N ARG A 771 5.61 -35.19 -2.49
CA ARG A 771 6.64 -35.84 -1.65
C ARG A 771 7.48 -34.77 -0.95
N VAL A 772 8.22 -35.16 0.09
CA VAL A 772 9.11 -34.27 0.85
C VAL A 772 10.55 -34.79 0.88
N TYR A 773 11.53 -33.90 0.83
CA TYR A 773 12.94 -34.18 1.06
C TYR A 773 13.34 -33.72 2.47
N ARG A 774 13.92 -34.62 3.27
CA ARG A 774 14.22 -34.42 4.70
C ARG A 774 15.71 -34.29 5.02
N GLY A 775 16.52 -33.93 4.03
CA GLY A 775 17.99 -33.81 4.15
C GLY A 775 18.73 -35.15 4.06
N ASN A 776 18.12 -36.27 4.45
CA ASN A 776 18.67 -37.63 4.31
C ASN A 776 18.07 -38.42 3.12
N GLY A 777 17.04 -37.89 2.46
CA GLY A 777 16.36 -38.53 1.33
C GLY A 777 14.96 -37.98 1.09
N TYR A 778 14.30 -38.55 0.07
CA TYR A 778 12.89 -38.29 -0.25
C TYR A 778 11.97 -39.29 0.46
N SER A 779 10.80 -38.83 0.89
CA SER A 779 9.67 -39.69 1.24
C SER A 779 9.17 -40.48 0.03
N ASP A 780 8.30 -41.46 0.27
CA ASP A 780 7.42 -41.96 -0.78
C ASP A 780 6.56 -40.81 -1.34
N TRP A 781 6.07 -40.99 -2.55
CA TRP A 781 5.00 -40.14 -3.08
C TRP A 781 3.70 -40.39 -2.33
N SER A 782 2.92 -39.33 -2.13
CA SER A 782 1.53 -39.47 -1.70
C SER A 782 0.74 -40.33 -2.71
N GLN A 783 -0.39 -40.87 -2.24
CA GLN A 783 -1.46 -41.31 -3.15
C GLN A 783 -1.75 -40.21 -4.19
N VAL A 784 -2.02 -40.63 -5.44
CA VAL A 784 -2.50 -39.72 -6.49
C VAL A 784 -3.97 -39.43 -6.21
N VAL A 785 -4.33 -38.14 -6.17
CA VAL A 785 -5.72 -37.69 -6.02
C VAL A 785 -6.15 -36.86 -7.22
N SER A 786 -7.42 -36.99 -7.60
CA SER A 786 -8.02 -36.27 -8.72
C SER A 786 -8.71 -34.97 -8.29
N PHE A 787 -8.85 -33.98 -9.15
CA PHE A 787 -9.82 -32.88 -9.02
C PHE A 787 -10.38 -32.48 -10.38
N GLU A 788 -11.58 -31.93 -10.39
CA GLU A 788 -12.26 -31.41 -11.58
C GLU A 788 -12.11 -29.88 -11.62
N VAL A 789 -11.62 -29.35 -12.72
CA VAL A 789 -11.71 -27.93 -13.05
C VAL A 789 -12.95 -27.77 -13.93
N ALA A 790 -13.95 -27.04 -13.47
CA ALA A 790 -15.17 -26.75 -14.22
C ALA A 790 -15.95 -25.60 -13.59
N ALA A 791 -16.70 -24.86 -14.40
CA ALA A 791 -17.58 -23.80 -13.90
C ALA A 791 -18.69 -24.34 -12.96
N PHE A 792 -19.01 -23.58 -11.91
CA PHE A 792 -20.17 -23.85 -11.04
C PHE A 792 -21.45 -23.28 -11.66
N SER A 793 -22.44 -24.15 -11.87
CA SER A 793 -23.75 -23.83 -12.45
C SER A 793 -24.86 -24.14 -11.43
N PRO A 794 -24.94 -23.39 -10.31
CA PRO A 794 -25.84 -23.74 -9.23
C PRO A 794 -27.30 -23.60 -9.62
N TYR A 795 -28.10 -24.57 -9.20
CA TYR A 795 -29.52 -24.66 -9.48
C TYR A 795 -30.33 -24.90 -8.21
N ALA A 796 -31.57 -24.42 -8.20
CA ALA A 796 -32.53 -24.60 -7.13
C ALA A 796 -33.58 -25.64 -7.53
N TYR A 797 -33.94 -26.56 -6.64
CA TYR A 797 -35.01 -27.54 -6.84
C TYR A 797 -35.78 -27.85 -5.52
N PRO A 798 -37.10 -28.12 -5.55
CA PRO A 798 -37.99 -27.97 -6.69
C PRO A 798 -38.15 -26.51 -7.13
N ASN A 799 -38.31 -26.29 -8.43
CA ASN A 799 -38.42 -24.98 -9.04
C ASN A 799 -39.36 -25.06 -10.25
N PRO A 800 -40.60 -24.51 -10.18
CA PRO A 800 -41.16 -23.76 -9.07
C PRO A 800 -41.31 -24.58 -7.78
N TYR A 801 -41.14 -23.91 -6.63
CA TYR A 801 -41.53 -24.42 -5.32
C TYR A 801 -43.03 -24.25 -5.12
N LYS A 802 -43.70 -25.32 -4.68
CA LYS A 802 -45.15 -25.39 -4.48
C LYS A 802 -45.50 -26.14 -3.19
N PRO A 803 -45.87 -25.45 -2.10
CA PRO A 803 -46.31 -26.13 -0.87
C PRO A 803 -47.64 -26.86 -1.06
N SER A 804 -48.47 -26.41 -2.01
CA SER A 804 -49.70 -27.06 -2.45
C SER A 804 -49.49 -28.42 -3.15
N GLU A 805 -48.28 -28.71 -3.65
CA GLU A 805 -47.86 -30.03 -4.15
C GLU A 805 -46.99 -30.80 -3.13
N GLY A 806 -46.93 -30.34 -1.87
CA GLY A 806 -46.25 -31.01 -0.77
C GLY A 806 -44.75 -30.69 -0.61
N ALA A 807 -44.21 -29.72 -1.36
CA ALA A 807 -42.83 -29.27 -1.16
C ALA A 807 -42.70 -28.46 0.14
N THR A 808 -41.67 -28.75 0.95
CA THR A 808 -41.43 -28.09 2.25
C THR A 808 -40.11 -27.32 2.32
N THR A 809 -39.22 -27.51 1.35
CA THR A 809 -37.90 -26.85 1.24
C THR A 809 -37.54 -26.60 -0.23
N ILE A 810 -36.51 -25.78 -0.44
CA ILE A 810 -35.75 -25.68 -1.69
C ILE A 810 -34.31 -26.08 -1.41
N THR A 811 -33.76 -27.00 -2.20
CA THR A 811 -32.33 -27.32 -2.21
C THR A 811 -31.65 -26.56 -3.34
N PHE A 812 -30.62 -25.80 -3.00
CA PHE A 812 -29.63 -25.28 -3.93
C PHE A 812 -28.48 -26.30 -4.05
N ALA A 813 -28.02 -26.62 -5.25
CA ALA A 813 -26.93 -27.56 -5.51
C ALA A 813 -25.97 -27.07 -6.61
N ASP A 814 -24.81 -27.72 -6.76
CA ASP A 814 -23.61 -27.24 -7.51
C ASP A 814 -23.15 -25.85 -7.05
N LEU A 815 -23.27 -25.58 -5.76
CA LEU A 815 -22.77 -24.35 -5.14
C LEU A 815 -21.23 -24.42 -4.97
N PRO A 816 -20.51 -23.31 -5.22
CA PRO A 816 -19.08 -23.23 -4.91
C PRO A 816 -18.80 -23.38 -3.41
N PRO A 817 -17.76 -24.13 -2.98
CA PRO A 817 -17.35 -24.19 -1.58
C PRO A 817 -17.00 -22.80 -1.01
N ASN A 818 -17.36 -22.54 0.25
CA ASN A 818 -17.26 -21.22 0.89
C ASN A 818 -18.14 -20.11 0.29
N ALA A 819 -19.07 -20.41 -0.62
CA ALA A 819 -19.91 -19.38 -1.22
C ALA A 819 -20.81 -18.68 -0.20
N HIS A 820 -20.97 -17.37 -0.38
CA HIS A 820 -22.02 -16.60 0.26
C HIS A 820 -23.23 -16.59 -0.68
N LEU A 821 -24.23 -17.41 -0.34
CA LEU A 821 -25.50 -17.50 -1.05
C LEU A 821 -26.42 -16.38 -0.57
N LYS A 822 -26.90 -15.55 -1.50
CA LYS A 822 -27.93 -14.54 -1.28
C LYS A 822 -29.16 -14.87 -2.12
N ILE A 823 -30.33 -14.59 -1.58
CA ILE A 823 -31.63 -14.69 -2.25
C ILE A 823 -32.31 -13.33 -2.12
N ALA A 824 -32.86 -12.81 -3.22
CA ALA A 824 -33.40 -11.45 -3.32
C ALA A 824 -34.67 -11.39 -4.18
N THR A 825 -35.44 -10.32 -4.02
CA THR A 825 -36.54 -9.97 -4.94
C THR A 825 -35.98 -9.59 -6.31
N VAL A 826 -36.84 -9.52 -7.34
CA VAL A 826 -36.46 -8.95 -8.65
C VAL A 826 -36.10 -7.45 -8.58
N SER A 827 -36.48 -6.75 -7.50
CA SER A 827 -36.09 -5.35 -7.22
C SER A 827 -34.69 -5.24 -6.61
N GLY A 828 -34.12 -6.35 -6.12
CA GLY A 828 -32.83 -6.38 -5.41
C GLY A 828 -32.95 -6.38 -3.87
N ASP A 829 -34.15 -6.39 -3.30
CA ASP A 829 -34.35 -6.44 -1.84
C ASP A 829 -33.86 -7.79 -1.29
N LEU A 830 -33.05 -7.78 -0.23
CA LEU A 830 -32.53 -9.00 0.38
C LEU A 830 -33.67 -9.78 1.07
N VAL A 831 -33.79 -11.06 0.73
CA VAL A 831 -34.77 -11.98 1.33
C VAL A 831 -34.09 -12.89 2.36
N TYR A 832 -32.95 -13.48 1.98
CA TYR A 832 -32.21 -14.43 2.82
C TYR A 832 -30.74 -14.46 2.40
N GLN A 833 -29.81 -14.68 3.33
CA GLN A 833 -28.42 -14.98 3.02
C GLN A 833 -27.80 -15.97 4.00
N VAL A 834 -26.88 -16.80 3.49
CA VAL A 834 -26.10 -17.77 4.26
C VAL A 834 -24.68 -17.85 3.71
N LYS A 835 -23.69 -17.97 4.59
CA LYS A 835 -22.32 -18.29 4.22
C LYS A 835 -22.08 -19.78 4.42
N LEU A 836 -21.76 -20.47 3.34
CA LEU A 836 -21.55 -21.91 3.31
C LEU A 836 -20.15 -22.27 3.82
N GLY A 837 -20.03 -23.47 4.38
CA GLY A 837 -18.79 -24.03 4.88
C GLY A 837 -17.78 -24.41 3.79
N PRO A 838 -16.53 -24.73 4.17
CA PRO A 838 -15.42 -25.03 3.25
C PRO A 838 -15.53 -26.38 2.51
N ALA A 839 -16.68 -27.05 2.58
CA ALA A 839 -17.00 -28.26 1.83
C ALA A 839 -18.50 -28.36 1.46
N GLU A 840 -19.28 -27.30 1.68
CA GLU A 840 -20.72 -27.29 1.43
C GLU A 840 -21.01 -26.85 -0.01
N THR A 841 -21.38 -27.81 -0.85
CA THR A 841 -21.78 -27.59 -2.26
C THR A 841 -23.30 -27.65 -2.47
N GLN A 842 -24.06 -27.76 -1.38
CA GLN A 842 -25.51 -27.74 -1.34
C GLN A 842 -26.01 -26.92 -0.15
N PHE A 843 -27.21 -26.33 -0.26
CA PHE A 843 -27.91 -25.66 0.83
C PHE A 843 -29.40 -26.01 0.80
N VAL A 844 -29.96 -26.43 1.93
CA VAL A 844 -31.39 -26.70 2.07
C VAL A 844 -32.04 -25.55 2.82
N TRP A 845 -32.99 -24.87 2.16
CA TRP A 845 -33.68 -23.69 2.65
C TRP A 845 -35.15 -24.00 2.94
N ASP A 846 -35.69 -23.46 4.04
CA ASP A 846 -37.09 -23.61 4.46
C ASP A 846 -38.05 -22.61 3.79
N VAL A 847 -37.57 -21.88 2.77
CA VAL A 847 -38.34 -20.94 1.95
C VAL A 847 -38.97 -19.79 2.77
N LYS A 848 -38.20 -19.30 3.75
CA LYS A 848 -38.53 -18.14 4.59
C LYS A 848 -37.48 -17.02 4.43
N ASN A 849 -37.87 -15.80 4.74
CA ASN A 849 -36.94 -14.69 4.83
C ASN A 849 -36.02 -14.82 6.07
N GLN A 850 -35.03 -13.92 6.19
CA GLN A 850 -34.06 -13.93 7.28
C GLN A 850 -34.70 -13.88 8.68
N ASP A 851 -35.89 -13.29 8.80
CA ASP A 851 -36.67 -13.14 10.05
C ASP A 851 -37.62 -14.33 10.32
N GLY A 852 -37.59 -15.38 9.50
CA GLY A 852 -38.43 -16.57 9.65
C GLY A 852 -39.88 -16.39 9.20
N GLN A 853 -40.18 -15.41 8.35
CA GLN A 853 -41.50 -15.18 7.75
C GLN A 853 -41.61 -15.90 6.40
N GLU A 854 -42.80 -16.39 6.06
CA GLU A 854 -43.07 -17.00 4.76
C GLU A 854 -43.01 -16.00 3.60
N LEU A 855 -42.55 -16.45 2.44
CA LEU A 855 -42.50 -15.63 1.22
C LEU A 855 -43.85 -15.52 0.51
N ALA A 856 -43.94 -14.54 -0.39
CA ALA A 856 -45.06 -14.39 -1.31
C ALA A 856 -44.88 -15.26 -2.56
N SER A 857 -45.95 -15.51 -3.31
CA SER A 857 -45.84 -16.09 -4.65
C SER A 857 -45.17 -15.08 -5.58
N GLY A 858 -44.14 -15.50 -6.32
CA GLY A 858 -43.33 -14.62 -7.14
C GLY A 858 -42.04 -15.25 -7.66
N VAL A 859 -41.27 -14.48 -8.44
CA VAL A 859 -39.93 -14.85 -8.90
C VAL A 859 -38.89 -14.20 -8.00
N TYR A 860 -37.91 -14.99 -7.59
CA TYR A 860 -36.77 -14.57 -6.78
C TYR A 860 -35.46 -14.85 -7.52
N LEU A 861 -34.47 -14.00 -7.29
CA LEU A 861 -33.11 -14.15 -7.80
C LEU A 861 -32.23 -14.74 -6.70
N PHE A 862 -31.25 -15.56 -7.07
CA PHE A 862 -30.20 -15.98 -6.14
C PHE A 862 -28.82 -15.80 -6.75
N SER A 863 -27.84 -15.51 -5.90
CA SER A 863 -26.43 -15.39 -6.28
C SER A 863 -25.51 -16.02 -5.25
N ALA A 864 -24.46 -16.68 -5.72
CA ALA A 864 -23.44 -17.33 -4.91
C ALA A 864 -22.09 -16.69 -5.25
N SER A 865 -21.54 -15.88 -4.33
CA SER A 865 -20.21 -15.26 -4.48
C SER A 865 -19.16 -15.99 -3.65
N TYR A 866 -17.97 -16.20 -4.22
CA TYR A 866 -16.93 -17.07 -3.65
C TYR A 866 -15.52 -16.54 -4.00
N PRO A 867 -14.45 -17.01 -3.33
CA PRO A 867 -13.07 -16.65 -3.66
C PRO A 867 -12.67 -17.20 -5.04
N GLY A 868 -12.99 -16.45 -6.09
CA GLY A 868 -12.83 -16.85 -7.50
C GLY A 868 -13.88 -16.25 -8.44
N GLY A 869 -15.02 -15.79 -7.92
CA GLY A 869 -16.03 -15.12 -8.74
C GLY A 869 -17.42 -15.06 -8.12
N SER A 870 -18.44 -14.97 -8.97
CA SER A 870 -19.83 -15.15 -8.58
C SER A 870 -20.63 -15.79 -9.70
N THR A 871 -21.71 -16.47 -9.33
CA THR A 871 -22.64 -17.14 -10.24
C THR A 871 -24.08 -16.95 -9.71
N SER A 872 -25.10 -17.07 -10.55
CA SER A 872 -26.48 -16.70 -10.20
C SER A 872 -27.54 -17.49 -10.96
N GLY A 873 -28.74 -17.52 -10.40
CA GLY A 873 -29.90 -18.19 -10.98
C GLY A 873 -31.22 -17.59 -10.52
N LYS A 874 -32.33 -18.25 -10.86
CA LYS A 874 -33.69 -17.80 -10.59
C LYS A 874 -34.53 -18.94 -10.03
N LEU A 875 -35.42 -18.63 -9.09
CA LEU A 875 -36.42 -19.56 -8.58
C LEU A 875 -37.81 -18.91 -8.56
N ALA A 876 -38.86 -19.73 -8.63
CA ALA A 876 -40.23 -19.28 -8.50
C ALA A 876 -40.90 -19.94 -7.28
N VAL A 877 -41.63 -19.14 -6.50
CA VAL A 877 -42.50 -19.59 -5.40
C VAL A 877 -43.94 -19.46 -5.88
N ILE A 878 -44.73 -20.53 -5.78
CA ILE A 878 -46.14 -20.56 -6.15
C ILE A 878 -46.89 -21.27 -5.02
N LYS A 879 -47.56 -20.50 -4.14
CA LYS A 879 -48.47 -21.04 -3.13
C LYS A 879 -49.77 -21.53 -3.77
#